data_AF-A0A3D1QYZ9-F1
#
_entry.id   AF-A0A3D1QYZ9-F1
#
_cell.length_a   1.000
_cell.length_b   1.000
_cell.length_c   1.000
_cell.angle_alpha   90.00
_cell.angle_beta   90.00
_cell.angle_gamma   90.00
#
_symmetry.space_group_name_H-M   'P 1'
#
loop_
_entity.id
_entity.type
_entity.pdbx_description
1 polymer ?
#
loop_
_entity_poly.entity_id
_entity_poly.type
_entity_poly.pdbx_seq_one_letter_code
_entity_poly.pdbx_strand_id
1 'polypeptide(L)'
;MSDRREAAIAHARRILAVNQGVRPDGAEVEKTIWGSPAGKKRLADRLVAMLPAHKTYVEPFAGSAAVLFAKEPSEVEVINDADLEIADAYRLIKKLTPEGFARLKKLPWVGDEKTFKRLLDVEPEDDVERLHRFLYLTHFSYGKMRGKSFSPTVVGVEATTIKRIEKFAPRLKKVKVYGGDYEKVVRKYDSKDTVFFLDPPYPGYNVDVGESEFDEERFFKLLKSLKGRFLITYGIRGKFPELVKGSDFWSKRIRTRRSIAHMRGVGGSSVLTQLLVANYEPTTKALDDEFVLDDWDGALDEGDDDVEKAQPFGTFGGSFHYAKRIVPLIPAHKTYVEPFAGAASVLHAKDASDKEVIADLDDDVVFLHRSIKAMTPERVEELRRRFEWTVTQESFAKARDMTPKDDVARFYKLVFVRTHARDCRPDGTHPAQQHLGSTTNPEKYLKAAERLKDVSILRQDYRKTIEAHDSKDTFFFIDPPYPGEWFDKDEVIDLGEFIDALAKVEGTFIAVLNPTPENVAAFKKVGHVFRLKVREASGRGGAKHAMRLFVANFPVRKAAEFELVAKCEHLPLDPSVDELVFDKPSRLVKGIDPNDERFVLGIVLEPEVVDAQGDIYSAEEIRAAAHRFMEDFGGLGLMHRLRVNGQVKVLESYLAPTDFVIGDLEVRKGTWLLAVRVLSDELWERVKSGDLTGFSIGGSARRGP
;
A
#
# COMPACT_ATOMS: atom_id res chain seq x y z
N MET A 1 -28.82 13.38 -34.00
CA MET A 1 -28.93 12.74 -32.67
C MET A 1 -28.18 11.42 -32.54
N SER A 2 -27.81 10.71 -33.62
CA SER A 2 -27.01 9.46 -33.53
C SER A 2 -25.56 9.69 -33.08
N ASP A 3 -24.94 10.81 -33.48
CA ASP A 3 -23.52 11.12 -33.25
C ASP A 3 -23.14 11.26 -31.75
N ARG A 4 -24.01 11.88 -30.93
CA ARG A 4 -23.81 11.94 -29.47
C ARG A 4 -23.95 10.58 -28.79
N ARG A 5 -24.81 9.71 -29.32
CA ARG A 5 -25.04 8.36 -28.77
C ARG A 5 -23.87 7.44 -29.13
N GLU A 6 -23.36 7.53 -30.35
CA GLU A 6 -22.15 6.81 -30.77
C GLU A 6 -20.91 7.28 -30.02
N ALA A 7 -20.73 8.60 -29.81
CA ALA A 7 -19.65 9.13 -28.98
C ALA A 7 -19.75 8.68 -27.52
N ALA A 8 -20.97 8.65 -26.94
CA ALA A 8 -21.20 8.16 -25.58
C ALA A 8 -20.96 6.66 -25.46
N ILE A 9 -21.33 5.86 -26.46
CA ILE A 9 -21.08 4.41 -26.50
C ILE A 9 -19.59 4.12 -26.70
N ALA A 10 -18.90 4.88 -27.55
CA ALA A 10 -17.45 4.77 -27.72
C ALA A 10 -16.70 5.16 -26.43
N HIS A 11 -17.19 6.16 -25.70
CA HIS A 11 -16.68 6.57 -24.39
C HIS A 11 -16.92 5.48 -23.33
N ALA A 12 -18.14 4.93 -23.25
CA ALA A 12 -18.47 3.83 -22.34
C ALA A 12 -17.63 2.58 -22.64
N ARG A 13 -17.39 2.25 -23.91
CA ARG A 13 -16.49 1.16 -24.32
C ARG A 13 -15.03 1.40 -23.93
N ARG A 14 -14.56 2.65 -24.02
CA ARG A 14 -13.20 3.05 -23.58
C ARG A 14 -13.04 2.89 -22.06
N ILE A 15 -14.05 3.34 -21.29
CA ILE A 15 -14.10 3.22 -19.82
C ILE A 15 -14.18 1.74 -19.42
N LEU A 16 -15.01 0.93 -20.10
CA LEU A 16 -15.15 -0.51 -19.85
C LEU A 16 -13.85 -1.28 -20.15
N ALA A 17 -13.13 -0.94 -21.22
CA ALA A 17 -11.83 -1.56 -21.53
C ALA A 17 -10.76 -1.23 -20.49
N VAL A 18 -10.78 -0.01 -19.93
CA VAL A 18 -9.91 0.40 -18.82
C VAL A 18 -10.27 -0.34 -17.52
N ASN A 19 -11.57 -0.50 -17.24
CA ASN A 19 -12.07 -1.14 -16.02
C ASN A 19 -11.93 -2.68 -16.01
N GLN A 20 -11.78 -3.33 -17.18
CA GLN A 20 -11.62 -4.78 -17.29
C GLN A 20 -10.16 -5.26 -17.32
N GLY A 21 -9.17 -4.37 -17.23
CA GLY A 21 -7.76 -4.75 -17.27
C GLY A 21 -7.29 -5.34 -18.62
N VAL A 22 -8.17 -5.45 -19.62
CA VAL A 22 -7.83 -5.84 -20.99
C VAL A 22 -7.22 -4.62 -21.67
N ARG A 23 -5.89 -4.52 -21.61
CA ARG A 23 -5.13 -3.62 -22.48
C ARG A 23 -5.15 -4.21 -23.88
N PRO A 24 -5.66 -3.52 -24.91
CA PRO A 24 -5.35 -3.89 -26.28
C PRO A 24 -3.83 -3.77 -26.43
N ASP A 25 -3.18 -4.92 -26.58
CA ASP A 25 -1.82 -5.08 -27.10
C ASP A 25 -0.73 -4.19 -26.51
N GLY A 26 -0.36 -4.39 -25.24
CA GLY A 26 0.95 -3.96 -24.72
C GLY A 26 1.36 -2.49 -24.95
N ALA A 27 0.43 -1.63 -25.34
CA ALA A 27 0.75 -0.30 -25.83
C ALA A 27 1.09 0.60 -24.64
N GLU A 28 2.25 1.26 -24.71
CA GLU A 28 2.60 2.29 -23.75
C GLU A 28 1.49 3.33 -23.68
N VAL A 29 1.00 3.56 -22.48
CA VAL A 29 0.08 4.66 -22.21
C VAL A 29 0.77 5.96 -22.65
N GLU A 30 0.32 6.63 -23.70
CA GLU A 30 0.87 7.93 -24.13
C GLU A 30 -0.07 9.05 -23.69
N LYS A 31 0.28 9.73 -22.59
CA LYS A 31 -0.52 10.80 -21.96
C LYS A 31 0.26 12.08 -21.72
N THR A 32 1.49 12.17 -22.24
CA THR A 32 2.36 13.33 -22.10
C THR A 32 3.23 13.46 -23.35
N ILE A 33 3.74 14.66 -23.63
CA ILE A 33 4.72 14.87 -24.71
C ILE A 33 6.12 14.44 -24.24
N TRP A 34 6.50 14.78 -23.01
CA TRP A 34 7.74 14.34 -22.34
C TRP A 34 7.45 13.76 -20.95
N GLY A 35 8.46 13.16 -20.32
CA GLY A 35 8.37 12.71 -18.93
C GLY A 35 8.84 13.80 -17.97
N SER A 36 8.24 13.90 -16.78
CA SER A 36 8.67 14.79 -15.71
C SER A 36 9.00 13.99 -14.44
N PRO A 37 9.91 14.47 -13.57
CA PRO A 37 10.01 13.98 -12.20
C PRO A 37 8.62 14.04 -11.53
N ALA A 38 8.26 12.99 -10.79
CA ALA A 38 6.94 12.84 -10.13
C ALA A 38 5.69 12.94 -11.05
N GLY A 39 5.85 12.73 -12.37
CA GLY A 39 4.76 12.90 -13.34
C GLY A 39 3.53 12.01 -13.11
N LYS A 40 2.33 12.59 -13.19
CA LYS A 40 1.03 11.93 -12.93
C LYS A 40 0.52 11.05 -14.07
N LYS A 41 1.39 10.63 -15.01
CA LYS A 41 1.03 9.83 -16.19
C LYS A 41 0.18 8.59 -15.88
N ARG A 42 0.48 7.91 -14.77
CA ARG A 42 -0.29 6.72 -14.32
C ARG A 42 -1.57 7.07 -13.58
N LEU A 43 -1.63 8.23 -12.94
CA LEU A 43 -2.79 8.69 -12.17
C LEU A 43 -3.76 9.53 -13.01
N ALA A 44 -3.34 9.99 -14.18
CA ALA A 44 -4.04 10.99 -14.97
C ALA A 44 -5.51 10.64 -15.27
N ASP A 45 -5.81 9.44 -15.78
CA ASP A 45 -7.20 9.05 -16.10
C ASP A 45 -8.12 9.09 -14.88
N ARG A 46 -7.58 8.75 -13.72
CA ARG A 46 -8.34 8.75 -12.47
C ARG A 46 -8.53 10.16 -11.93
N LEU A 47 -7.51 11.00 -12.02
CA LEU A 47 -7.65 12.43 -11.70
C LEU A 47 -8.68 13.09 -12.62
N VAL A 48 -8.68 12.74 -13.90
CA VAL A 48 -9.68 13.19 -14.88
C VAL A 48 -11.09 12.73 -14.51
N ALA A 49 -11.26 11.48 -14.08
CA ALA A 49 -12.56 10.97 -13.63
C ALA A 49 -13.09 11.70 -12.38
N MET A 50 -12.21 12.28 -11.57
CA MET A 50 -12.56 13.09 -10.41
C MET A 50 -12.89 14.55 -10.77
N LEU A 51 -12.55 15.02 -11.97
CA LEU A 51 -12.83 16.40 -12.38
C LEU A 51 -14.35 16.60 -12.59
N PRO A 52 -14.93 17.69 -12.07
CA PRO A 52 -16.32 18.05 -12.28
C PRO A 52 -16.53 18.52 -13.73
N ALA A 53 -17.79 18.60 -14.15
CA ALA A 53 -18.12 19.29 -15.40
C ALA A 53 -17.63 20.75 -15.37
N HIS A 54 -17.01 21.21 -16.46
CA HIS A 54 -16.37 22.52 -16.54
C HIS A 54 -16.27 23.00 -18.00
N LYS A 55 -16.18 24.32 -18.18
CA LYS A 55 -15.89 24.94 -19.50
C LYS A 55 -14.44 25.40 -19.61
N THR A 56 -13.87 25.86 -18.50
CA THR A 56 -12.48 26.31 -18.42
C THR A 56 -11.68 25.33 -17.58
N TYR A 57 -10.58 24.83 -18.14
CA TYR A 57 -9.60 23.98 -17.45
C TYR A 57 -8.28 24.75 -17.29
N VAL A 58 -7.73 24.77 -16.08
CA VAL A 58 -6.47 25.46 -15.78
C VAL A 58 -5.54 24.53 -15.01
N GLU A 59 -4.30 24.38 -15.48
CA GLU A 59 -3.24 23.60 -14.85
C GLU A 59 -2.03 24.52 -14.56
N PRO A 60 -1.98 25.18 -13.37
CA PRO A 60 -0.98 26.20 -13.05
C PRO A 60 0.45 25.68 -12.83
N PHE A 61 0.58 24.37 -12.58
CA PHE A 61 1.82 23.63 -12.33
C PHE A 61 1.92 22.50 -13.35
N ALA A 62 2.07 22.86 -14.62
CA ALA A 62 1.83 21.95 -15.73
C ALA A 62 2.80 20.77 -15.76
N GLY A 63 4.10 20.99 -15.57
CA GLY A 63 5.12 19.97 -15.79
C GLY A 63 4.96 19.30 -17.16
N SER A 64 4.55 18.03 -17.17
CA SER A 64 4.28 17.26 -18.40
C SER A 64 2.82 17.33 -18.92
N ALA A 65 1.96 18.10 -18.25
CA ALA A 65 0.54 18.33 -18.55
C ALA A 65 -0.25 17.01 -18.72
N ALA A 66 0.06 16.02 -17.90
CA ALA A 66 -0.47 14.67 -18.04
C ALA A 66 -2.00 14.62 -17.89
N VAL A 67 -2.56 15.46 -17.02
CA VAL A 67 -4.00 15.53 -16.80
C VAL A 67 -4.68 16.24 -17.96
N LEU A 68 -4.14 17.37 -18.45
CA LEU A 68 -4.60 18.04 -19.67
C LEU A 68 -4.74 17.06 -20.84
N PHE A 69 -3.70 16.28 -21.15
CA PHE A 69 -3.73 15.39 -22.31
C PHE A 69 -4.58 14.13 -22.12
N ALA A 70 -4.87 13.75 -20.87
CA ALA A 70 -5.76 12.63 -20.56
C ALA A 70 -7.25 13.01 -20.59
N LYS A 71 -7.62 14.25 -20.22
CA LYS A 71 -9.03 14.70 -20.25
C LYS A 71 -9.53 14.98 -21.66
N GLU A 72 -10.83 14.89 -21.84
CA GLU A 72 -11.49 15.41 -23.05
C GLU A 72 -11.31 16.94 -23.16
N PRO A 73 -11.19 17.53 -24.35
CA PRO A 73 -10.97 18.98 -24.52
C PRO A 73 -12.09 19.85 -23.92
N SER A 74 -11.73 20.97 -23.30
CA SER A 74 -12.68 22.00 -22.84
C SER A 74 -12.70 23.21 -23.76
N GLU A 75 -13.69 24.09 -23.61
CA GLU A 75 -13.81 25.33 -24.40
C GLU A 75 -12.56 26.22 -24.23
N VAL A 76 -12.06 26.33 -23.00
CA VAL A 76 -10.84 27.06 -22.67
C VAL A 76 -9.91 26.16 -21.88
N GLU A 77 -8.69 25.98 -22.38
CA GLU A 77 -7.64 25.23 -21.69
C GLU A 77 -6.42 26.12 -21.48
N VAL A 78 -5.90 26.14 -20.25
CA VAL A 78 -4.78 26.99 -19.85
C VAL A 78 -3.75 26.18 -19.08
N ILE A 79 -2.48 26.33 -19.42
CA ILE A 79 -1.36 25.78 -18.65
C ILE A 79 -0.40 26.89 -18.26
N ASN A 80 0.25 26.71 -17.12
CA ASN A 80 1.34 27.55 -16.63
C ASN A 80 2.42 26.66 -15.99
N ASP A 81 3.66 27.13 -16.00
CA ASP A 81 4.72 26.55 -15.18
C ASP A 81 5.66 27.66 -14.70
N ALA A 82 6.23 27.49 -13.49
CA ALA A 82 7.23 28.40 -12.98
C ALA A 82 8.57 28.23 -13.71
N ASP A 83 8.87 27.02 -14.19
CA ASP A 83 10.01 26.75 -15.06
C ASP A 83 9.73 27.31 -16.47
N LEU A 84 10.42 28.40 -16.80
CA LEU A 84 10.26 29.09 -18.07
C LEU A 84 10.63 28.21 -19.26
N GLU A 85 11.58 27.27 -19.12
CA GLU A 85 11.92 26.36 -20.21
C GLU A 85 10.77 25.39 -20.52
N ILE A 86 10.00 24.96 -19.51
CA ILE A 86 8.80 24.14 -19.71
C ILE A 86 7.74 24.94 -20.47
N ALA A 87 7.47 26.16 -20.02
CA ALA A 87 6.51 27.06 -20.69
C ALA A 87 6.93 27.36 -22.14
N ASP A 88 8.21 27.62 -22.37
CA ASP A 88 8.76 27.90 -23.70
C ASP A 88 8.72 26.67 -24.60
N ALA A 89 9.01 25.46 -24.10
CA ALA A 89 8.87 24.23 -24.87
C ALA A 89 7.43 24.04 -25.39
N TYR A 90 6.41 24.26 -24.56
CA TYR A 90 5.01 24.22 -25.02
C TYR A 90 4.71 25.31 -26.07
N ARG A 91 5.25 26.53 -25.90
CA ARG A 91 5.09 27.62 -26.88
C ARG A 91 5.76 27.28 -28.21
N LEU A 92 6.94 26.66 -28.19
CA LEU A 92 7.67 26.23 -29.38
C LEU A 92 6.91 25.14 -30.13
N ILE A 93 6.39 24.12 -29.42
CA ILE A 93 5.55 23.08 -30.04
C ILE A 93 4.28 23.69 -30.65
N LYS A 94 3.67 24.68 -29.98
CA LYS A 94 2.50 25.39 -30.49
C LYS A 94 2.79 26.15 -31.80
N LYS A 95 3.97 26.75 -31.91
CA LYS A 95 4.44 27.51 -33.09
C LYS A 95 5.03 26.65 -34.20
N LEU A 96 5.24 25.36 -33.96
CA LEU A 96 5.95 24.48 -34.88
C LEU A 96 5.25 24.37 -36.24
N THR A 97 5.92 24.81 -37.30
CA THR A 97 5.45 24.68 -38.68
C THR A 97 5.70 23.27 -39.21
N PRO A 98 5.04 22.84 -40.30
CA PRO A 98 5.33 21.56 -40.94
C PRO A 98 6.82 21.39 -41.30
N GLU A 99 7.47 22.45 -41.79
CA GLU A 99 8.89 22.46 -42.14
C GLU A 99 9.77 22.34 -40.90
N GLY A 100 9.44 23.10 -39.84
CA GLY A 100 10.12 23.01 -38.55
C GLY A 100 9.99 21.62 -37.93
N PHE A 101 8.81 21.00 -38.03
CA PHE A 101 8.60 19.63 -37.57
C PHE A 101 9.38 18.61 -38.40
N ALA A 102 9.41 18.76 -39.73
CA ALA A 102 10.20 17.91 -40.61
C ALA A 102 11.71 18.02 -40.31
N ARG A 103 12.21 19.22 -39.97
CA ARG A 103 13.59 19.40 -39.49
C ARG A 103 13.80 18.76 -38.13
N LEU A 104 12.88 18.96 -37.19
CA LEU A 104 12.93 18.35 -35.85
C LEU A 104 13.02 16.82 -35.92
N LYS A 105 12.28 16.18 -36.84
CA LYS A 105 12.34 14.72 -37.09
C LYS A 105 13.72 14.23 -37.55
N LYS A 106 14.52 15.08 -38.21
CA LYS A 106 15.87 14.74 -38.72
C LYS A 106 16.98 14.89 -37.68
N LEU A 107 16.70 15.53 -36.53
CA LEU A 107 17.67 15.67 -35.44
C LEU A 107 17.84 14.34 -34.68
N PRO A 108 18.93 14.18 -33.89
CA PRO A 108 19.18 12.93 -33.17
C PRO A 108 18.12 12.65 -32.10
N TRP A 109 17.52 11.46 -32.15
CA TRP A 109 16.52 10.98 -31.17
C TRP A 109 16.87 9.62 -30.55
N VAL A 110 18.09 9.14 -30.75
CA VAL A 110 18.61 7.93 -30.10
C VAL A 110 19.51 8.33 -28.95
N GLY A 111 19.35 7.68 -27.80
CA GLY A 111 20.11 7.99 -26.59
C GLY A 111 21.60 7.74 -26.76
N ASP A 112 22.37 8.82 -26.77
CA ASP A 112 23.82 8.83 -26.86
C ASP A 112 24.42 9.85 -25.87
N GLU A 113 25.40 9.42 -25.08
CA GLU A 113 26.02 10.24 -24.03
C GLU A 113 26.83 11.40 -24.62
N LYS A 114 27.49 11.19 -25.78
CA LYS A 114 28.26 12.25 -26.45
C LYS A 114 27.33 13.36 -26.94
N THR A 115 26.21 12.97 -27.55
CA THR A 115 25.16 13.90 -27.98
C THR A 115 24.54 14.63 -26.78
N PHE A 116 24.29 13.92 -25.67
CA PHE A 116 23.79 14.54 -24.44
C PHE A 116 24.73 15.60 -23.89
N LYS A 117 26.04 15.29 -23.74
CA LYS A 117 27.06 16.26 -23.29
C LYS A 117 27.13 17.47 -24.21
N ARG A 118 27.18 17.24 -25.53
CA ARG A 118 27.18 18.34 -26.52
C ARG A 118 25.95 19.25 -26.37
N LEU A 119 24.76 18.67 -26.12
CA LEU A 119 23.54 19.44 -25.96
C LEU A 119 23.46 20.21 -24.63
N LEU A 120 24.25 19.84 -23.61
CA LEU A 120 24.36 20.66 -22.40
C LEU A 120 25.00 22.01 -22.71
N ASP A 121 26.08 21.99 -23.50
CA ASP A 121 26.95 23.14 -23.77
C ASP A 121 26.52 23.96 -24.99
N VAL A 122 25.71 23.41 -25.90
CA VAL A 122 25.30 24.12 -27.11
C VAL A 122 24.31 25.24 -26.79
N GLU A 123 24.58 26.43 -27.35
CA GLU A 123 23.60 27.50 -27.45
C GLU A 123 22.78 27.29 -28.74
N PRO A 124 21.48 27.01 -28.65
CA PRO A 124 20.65 26.75 -29.82
C PRO A 124 20.44 28.03 -30.65
N GLU A 125 20.64 27.93 -31.96
CA GLU A 125 20.56 29.10 -32.87
C GLU A 125 19.12 29.47 -33.22
N ASP A 126 18.19 28.52 -33.13
CA ASP A 126 16.78 28.74 -33.44
C ASP A 126 15.78 27.92 -32.60
N ASP A 127 14.50 28.14 -32.88
CA ASP A 127 13.35 27.53 -32.19
C ASP A 127 13.32 26.00 -32.27
N VAL A 128 13.76 25.40 -33.37
CA VAL A 128 13.75 23.93 -33.54
C VAL A 128 14.89 23.32 -32.72
N GLU A 129 16.06 23.94 -32.70
CA GLU A 129 17.18 23.51 -31.87
C GLU A 129 16.92 23.71 -30.39
N ARG A 130 16.31 24.84 -30.00
CA ARG A 130 15.84 25.07 -28.63
C ARG A 130 14.92 23.96 -28.16
N LEU A 131 13.93 23.62 -28.98
CA LEU A 131 12.97 22.57 -28.66
C LEU A 131 13.63 21.18 -28.62
N HIS A 132 14.51 20.87 -29.57
CA HIS A 132 15.26 19.61 -29.59
C HIS A 132 16.13 19.44 -28.35
N ARG A 133 16.93 20.45 -28.00
CA ARG A 133 17.77 20.45 -26.80
C ARG A 133 16.96 20.17 -25.55
N PHE A 134 15.88 20.91 -25.33
CA PHE A 134 15.00 20.72 -24.16
C PHE A 134 14.46 19.29 -24.09
N LEU A 135 13.88 18.78 -25.19
CA LEU A 135 13.23 17.48 -25.22
C LEU A 135 14.22 16.33 -25.09
N TYR A 136 15.38 16.43 -25.73
CA TYR A 136 16.43 15.43 -25.66
C TYR A 136 16.99 15.33 -24.23
N LEU A 137 17.36 16.47 -23.62
CA LEU A 137 17.87 16.49 -22.25
C LEU A 137 16.81 15.95 -21.27
N THR A 138 15.54 16.31 -21.43
CA THR A 138 14.44 15.81 -20.58
C THR A 138 14.26 14.29 -20.73
N HIS A 139 14.32 13.77 -21.96
CA HIS A 139 14.07 12.36 -22.22
C HIS A 139 15.22 11.48 -21.74
N PHE A 140 16.47 11.89 -21.95
CA PHE A 140 17.65 11.06 -21.72
C PHE A 140 18.36 11.30 -20.37
N SER A 141 17.91 12.28 -19.59
CA SER A 141 18.38 12.48 -18.21
C SER A 141 18.01 11.34 -17.26
N TYR A 142 18.92 11.01 -16.35
CA TYR A 142 18.66 10.10 -15.21
C TYR A 142 17.54 10.65 -14.32
N GLY A 143 16.58 9.79 -13.97
CA GLY A 143 15.39 10.18 -13.19
C GLY A 143 14.51 11.24 -13.87
N LYS A 144 14.72 11.54 -15.17
CA LYS A 144 14.12 12.67 -15.90
C LYS A 144 14.47 14.05 -15.31
N MET A 145 15.59 14.14 -14.58
CA MET A 145 16.13 15.41 -14.09
C MET A 145 16.87 16.13 -15.22
N ARG A 146 16.13 16.95 -15.98
CA ARG A 146 16.61 17.66 -17.18
C ARG A 146 17.97 18.33 -16.92
N GLY A 147 18.96 18.00 -17.75
CA GLY A 147 20.27 18.66 -17.74
C GLY A 147 21.24 18.27 -16.62
N LYS A 148 20.92 17.30 -15.75
CA LYS A 148 21.81 16.86 -14.65
C LYS A 148 22.83 15.80 -15.09
N SER A 149 22.37 14.57 -15.35
CA SER A 149 23.24 13.47 -15.77
C SER A 149 22.53 12.57 -16.78
N PHE A 150 23.28 11.98 -17.71
CA PHE A 150 22.76 11.05 -18.69
C PHE A 150 22.38 9.71 -18.04
N SER A 151 21.28 9.10 -18.47
CA SER A 151 20.84 7.80 -17.94
C SER A 151 21.50 6.63 -18.68
N PRO A 152 22.22 5.72 -18.00
CA PRO A 152 22.84 4.57 -18.68
C PRO A 152 21.83 3.60 -19.30
N THR A 153 20.60 3.58 -18.80
CA THR A 153 19.54 2.65 -19.22
C THR A 153 18.89 3.00 -20.56
N VAL A 154 19.19 4.17 -21.13
CA VAL A 154 18.58 4.68 -22.38
C VAL A 154 19.60 4.79 -23.52
N VAL A 155 20.81 4.26 -23.34
CA VAL A 155 21.81 4.15 -24.41
C VAL A 155 21.23 3.32 -25.56
N GLY A 156 21.29 3.86 -26.78
CA GLY A 156 20.77 3.19 -27.98
C GLY A 156 19.25 3.14 -28.08
N VAL A 157 18.52 3.71 -27.12
CA VAL A 157 17.04 3.73 -27.13
C VAL A 157 16.54 4.92 -27.93
N GLU A 158 15.66 4.68 -28.90
CA GLU A 158 15.00 5.73 -29.66
C GLU A 158 13.83 6.34 -28.87
N ALA A 159 13.82 7.66 -28.76
CA ALA A 159 12.77 8.39 -28.05
C ALA A 159 11.46 8.43 -28.85
N THR A 160 10.34 8.11 -28.21
CA THR A 160 8.99 8.25 -28.83
C THR A 160 8.47 9.70 -28.85
N THR A 161 9.29 10.68 -28.45
CA THR A 161 8.92 12.09 -28.31
C THR A 161 8.33 12.67 -29.58
N ILE A 162 8.89 12.37 -30.76
CA ILE A 162 8.37 12.85 -32.05
C ILE A 162 6.94 12.36 -32.30
N LYS A 163 6.68 11.07 -32.06
CA LYS A 163 5.34 10.47 -32.22
C LYS A 163 4.32 11.16 -31.31
N ARG A 164 4.74 11.48 -30.08
CA ARG A 164 3.90 12.20 -29.10
C ARG A 164 3.63 13.64 -29.51
N ILE A 165 4.62 14.35 -30.07
CA ILE A 165 4.40 15.70 -30.62
C ILE A 165 3.38 15.66 -31.75
N GLU A 166 3.52 14.71 -32.69
CA GLU A 166 2.57 14.55 -33.80
C GLU A 166 1.13 14.37 -33.32
N LYS A 167 0.96 13.58 -32.25
CA LYS A 167 -0.33 13.31 -31.62
C LYS A 167 -0.91 14.52 -30.88
N PHE A 168 -0.11 15.23 -30.09
CA PHE A 168 -0.61 16.22 -29.11
C PHE A 168 -0.48 17.68 -29.55
N ALA A 169 0.40 18.00 -30.51
CA ALA A 169 0.56 19.37 -31.01
C ALA A 169 -0.74 20.00 -31.55
N PRO A 170 -1.63 19.28 -32.28
CA PRO A 170 -2.89 19.84 -32.75
C PRO A 170 -3.79 20.38 -31.63
N ARG A 171 -3.85 19.69 -30.49
CA ARG A 171 -4.60 20.15 -29.31
C ARG A 171 -3.93 21.38 -28.68
N LEU A 172 -2.60 21.35 -28.53
CA LEU A 172 -1.83 22.43 -27.93
C LEU A 172 -1.97 23.77 -28.69
N LYS A 173 -2.29 23.74 -29.99
CA LYS A 173 -2.64 24.95 -30.76
C LYS A 173 -3.82 25.73 -30.16
N LYS A 174 -4.72 25.09 -29.41
CA LYS A 174 -5.86 25.74 -28.74
C LYS A 174 -5.60 26.11 -27.27
N VAL A 175 -4.57 25.53 -26.66
CA VAL A 175 -4.22 25.75 -25.25
C VAL A 175 -3.49 27.09 -25.06
N LYS A 176 -3.82 27.85 -24.02
CA LYS A 176 -3.12 29.08 -23.63
C LYS A 176 -1.96 28.73 -22.70
N VAL A 177 -0.76 29.22 -23.00
CA VAL A 177 0.48 28.85 -22.28
C VAL A 177 1.11 30.07 -21.61
N TYR A 178 1.18 30.04 -20.29
CA TYR A 178 1.82 31.05 -19.44
C TYR A 178 3.10 30.50 -18.79
N GLY A 179 3.93 31.40 -18.27
CA GLY A 179 5.12 31.04 -17.52
C GLY A 179 5.32 32.00 -16.36
N GLY A 180 5.80 31.49 -15.23
CA GLY A 180 6.01 32.23 -13.98
C GLY A 180 5.03 31.83 -12.88
N ASP A 181 4.83 32.75 -11.93
CA ASP A 181 4.05 32.50 -10.72
C ASP A 181 2.60 32.07 -10.98
N TYR A 182 2.19 30.98 -10.32
CA TYR A 182 0.90 30.32 -10.50
C TYR A 182 -0.29 31.22 -10.13
N GLU A 183 -0.14 32.12 -9.15
CA GLU A 183 -1.26 32.90 -8.61
C GLU A 183 -1.85 33.82 -9.68
N LYS A 184 -1.00 34.38 -10.55
CA LYS A 184 -1.42 35.25 -11.65
C LYS A 184 -2.38 34.53 -12.60
N VAL A 185 -2.07 33.29 -12.99
CA VAL A 185 -2.93 32.53 -13.91
C VAL A 185 -4.19 32.06 -13.20
N VAL A 186 -4.08 31.63 -11.94
CA VAL A 186 -5.24 31.18 -11.16
C VAL A 186 -6.26 32.31 -11.02
N ARG A 187 -5.83 33.50 -10.57
CA ARG A 187 -6.72 34.65 -10.41
C ARG A 187 -7.33 35.13 -11.73
N LYS A 188 -6.57 35.08 -12.82
CA LYS A 188 -7.04 35.52 -14.15
C LYS A 188 -8.20 34.67 -14.69
N TYR A 189 -8.22 33.38 -14.36
CA TYR A 189 -9.20 32.43 -14.89
C TYR A 189 -10.19 31.93 -13.83
N ASP A 190 -10.16 32.46 -12.61
CA ASP A 190 -11.08 32.06 -11.54
C ASP A 190 -12.52 32.47 -11.84
N SER A 191 -13.38 31.47 -12.01
CA SER A 191 -14.80 31.62 -12.29
C SER A 191 -15.56 30.37 -11.86
N LYS A 192 -16.89 30.44 -11.73
CA LYS A 192 -17.73 29.29 -11.38
C LYS A 192 -17.67 28.14 -12.41
N ASP A 193 -17.33 28.45 -13.65
CA ASP A 193 -17.22 27.47 -14.76
C ASP A 193 -15.79 26.94 -14.94
N THR A 194 -14.88 27.28 -14.02
CA THR A 194 -13.46 26.89 -14.05
C THR A 194 -13.20 25.70 -13.13
N VAL A 195 -12.44 24.73 -13.63
CA VAL A 195 -11.76 23.74 -12.80
C VAL A 195 -10.25 23.93 -12.86
N PHE A 196 -9.60 23.86 -11.70
CA PHE A 196 -8.16 23.88 -11.54
C PHE A 196 -7.64 22.48 -11.19
N PHE A 197 -6.63 22.00 -11.90
CA PHE A 197 -5.80 20.89 -11.42
C PHE A 197 -4.49 21.44 -10.89
N LEU A 198 -4.20 21.19 -9.62
CA LEU A 198 -3.06 21.77 -8.91
C LEU A 198 -2.13 20.65 -8.43
N ASP A 199 -0.89 20.63 -8.93
CA ASP A 199 0.15 19.68 -8.51
C ASP A 199 1.43 20.46 -8.15
N PRO A 200 1.38 21.30 -7.09
CA PRO A 200 2.54 22.12 -6.71
C PRO A 200 3.70 21.23 -6.20
N PRO A 201 4.93 21.77 -6.16
CA PRO A 201 6.05 21.09 -5.50
C PRO A 201 5.74 20.88 -4.01
N TYR A 202 6.07 19.71 -3.44
CA TYR A 202 5.83 19.38 -2.03
C TYR A 202 7.12 18.95 -1.31
N PRO A 203 7.33 19.36 -0.04
CA PRO A 203 8.60 19.12 0.68
C PRO A 203 8.97 17.65 0.89
N GLY A 204 10.26 17.34 0.74
CA GLY A 204 10.86 16.12 1.29
C GLY A 204 10.76 14.89 0.39
N TYR A 205 10.57 15.08 -0.92
CA TYR A 205 10.58 14.02 -1.92
C TYR A 205 11.61 14.22 -3.04
N ASN A 206 12.19 15.42 -3.23
CA ASN A 206 13.42 15.69 -4.00
C ASN A 206 14.01 17.09 -3.70
N VAL A 207 15.16 17.14 -3.02
CA VAL A 207 15.92 18.37 -2.71
C VAL A 207 16.39 19.19 -3.94
N ASP A 208 16.25 18.69 -5.17
CA ASP A 208 16.76 19.31 -6.40
C ASP A 208 15.71 20.04 -7.28
N VAL A 209 14.43 20.09 -6.89
CA VAL A 209 13.34 20.65 -7.74
C VAL A 209 12.82 22.04 -7.31
N GLY A 210 13.59 22.79 -6.52
CA GLY A 210 13.19 24.12 -6.02
C GLY A 210 12.20 24.06 -4.85
N GLU A 211 12.17 22.94 -4.10
CA GLU A 211 11.28 22.71 -2.95
C GLU A 211 11.44 23.75 -1.81
N SER A 212 12.54 24.50 -1.76
CA SER A 212 12.85 25.45 -0.68
C SER A 212 12.08 26.79 -0.74
N GLU A 213 11.37 27.09 -1.83
CA GLU A 213 10.75 28.41 -2.06
C GLU A 213 9.20 28.39 -2.18
N PHE A 214 8.54 27.23 -2.13
CA PHE A 214 7.08 27.18 -2.24
C PHE A 214 6.39 27.55 -0.92
N ASP A 215 5.68 28.68 -0.94
CA ASP A 215 4.91 29.17 0.21
C ASP A 215 3.54 28.47 0.31
N GLU A 216 3.50 27.42 1.13
CA GLU A 216 2.29 26.61 1.41
C GLU A 216 1.15 27.44 2.02
N GLU A 217 1.46 28.47 2.82
CA GLU A 217 0.45 29.31 3.48
C GLU A 217 -0.18 30.30 2.49
N ARG A 218 0.64 30.92 1.62
CA ARG A 218 0.16 31.75 0.50
C ARG A 218 -0.72 30.93 -0.43
N PHE A 219 -0.30 29.71 -0.76
CA PHE A 219 -1.07 28.81 -1.61
C PHE A 219 -2.43 28.48 -0.98
N PHE A 220 -2.44 28.10 0.29
CA PHE A 220 -3.68 27.77 1.01
C PHE A 220 -4.63 28.98 1.13
N LYS A 221 -4.12 30.19 1.38
CA LYS A 221 -4.91 31.43 1.37
C LYS A 221 -5.56 31.68 0.01
N LEU A 222 -4.84 31.41 -1.09
CA LEU A 222 -5.41 31.51 -2.43
C LEU A 222 -6.57 30.53 -2.61
N LEU A 223 -6.40 29.25 -2.23
CA LEU A 223 -7.42 28.21 -2.38
C LEU A 223 -8.75 28.60 -1.71
N LYS A 224 -8.69 29.15 -0.50
CA LYS A 224 -9.88 29.62 0.24
C LYS A 224 -10.64 30.76 -0.45
N SER A 225 -9.99 31.48 -1.36
CA SER A 225 -10.58 32.61 -2.08
C SER A 225 -11.19 32.25 -3.44
N LEU A 226 -11.00 31.01 -3.92
CA LEU A 226 -11.39 30.62 -5.27
C LEU A 226 -12.90 30.44 -5.43
N LYS A 227 -13.42 30.92 -6.56
CA LYS A 227 -14.81 30.70 -7.00
C LYS A 227 -14.95 29.40 -7.79
N GLY A 228 -13.91 29.02 -8.51
CA GLY A 228 -13.83 27.79 -9.30
C GLY A 228 -13.59 26.56 -8.45
N ARG A 229 -13.80 25.40 -9.07
CA ARG A 229 -13.54 24.10 -8.43
C ARG A 229 -12.06 23.75 -8.56
N PHE A 230 -11.48 23.06 -7.59
CA PHE A 230 -10.09 22.59 -7.70
C PHE A 230 -9.93 21.13 -7.28
N LEU A 231 -8.97 20.45 -7.91
CA LEU A 231 -8.46 19.15 -7.50
C LEU A 231 -6.95 19.27 -7.32
N ILE A 232 -6.44 18.83 -6.17
CA ILE A 232 -5.03 18.95 -5.79
C ILE A 232 -4.46 17.57 -5.56
N THR A 233 -3.24 17.33 -6.04
CA THR A 233 -2.37 16.26 -5.54
C THR A 233 -1.22 16.88 -4.75
N TYR A 234 -0.99 16.41 -3.53
CA TYR A 234 0.09 16.93 -2.67
C TYR A 234 0.79 15.81 -1.89
N GLY A 235 1.99 16.07 -1.38
CA GLY A 235 2.66 15.17 -0.43
C GLY A 235 1.95 15.15 0.93
N ILE A 236 2.29 14.18 1.78
CA ILE A 236 1.78 14.12 3.17
C ILE A 236 2.71 14.84 4.18
N ARG A 237 3.76 15.51 3.70
CA ARG A 237 4.73 16.26 4.51
C ARG A 237 4.59 17.76 4.24
N GLY A 238 5.10 18.59 5.16
CA GLY A 238 5.00 20.06 5.08
C GLY A 238 3.86 20.62 5.95
N LYS A 239 3.59 21.92 5.84
CA LYS A 239 2.51 22.61 6.57
C LYS A 239 1.15 22.43 5.90
N PHE A 240 1.12 22.22 4.58
CA PHE A 240 -0.13 22.16 3.83
C PHE A 240 -1.12 21.07 4.30
N PRO A 241 -0.69 19.83 4.63
CA PRO A 241 -1.61 18.80 5.13
C PRO A 241 -2.36 19.19 6.41
N GLU A 242 -1.69 19.87 7.35
CA GLU A 242 -2.32 20.38 8.59
C GLU A 242 -3.31 21.52 8.30
N LEU A 243 -2.96 22.42 7.38
CA LEU A 243 -3.85 23.49 6.95
C LEU A 243 -5.14 22.93 6.31
N VAL A 244 -5.02 21.90 5.47
CA VAL A 244 -6.16 21.24 4.82
C VAL A 244 -7.04 20.51 5.85
N LYS A 245 -6.43 19.83 6.83
CA LYS A 245 -7.18 19.18 7.93
C LYS A 245 -8.06 20.17 8.69
N GLY A 246 -7.58 21.39 8.90
CA GLY A 246 -8.32 22.48 9.54
C GLY A 246 -9.32 23.21 8.64
N SER A 247 -9.62 22.71 7.43
CA SER A 247 -10.56 23.32 6.49
C SER A 247 -11.77 22.42 6.18
N ASP A 248 -12.73 23.02 5.48
CA ASP A 248 -13.91 22.41 4.90
C ASP A 248 -13.67 21.72 3.55
N PHE A 249 -12.40 21.60 3.12
CA PHE A 249 -12.06 20.92 1.88
C PHE A 249 -12.24 19.41 2.01
N TRP A 250 -12.79 18.79 0.98
CA TRP A 250 -12.76 17.35 0.81
C TRP A 250 -11.30 16.91 0.70
N SER A 251 -10.86 15.99 1.56
CA SER A 251 -9.51 15.46 1.51
C SER A 251 -9.49 13.96 1.75
N LYS A 252 -8.67 13.26 0.97
CA LYS A 252 -8.45 11.81 1.07
C LYS A 252 -6.99 11.49 0.88
N ARG A 253 -6.53 10.42 1.52
CA ARG A 253 -5.23 9.81 1.27
C ARG A 253 -5.34 8.92 0.03
N ILE A 254 -4.39 9.04 -0.90
CA ILE A 254 -4.26 8.12 -2.03
C ILE A 254 -2.92 7.39 -1.96
N ARG A 255 -2.98 6.06 -2.01
CA ARG A 255 -1.81 5.18 -1.99
C ARG A 255 -1.57 4.63 -3.39
N THR A 256 -0.43 4.96 -3.99
CA THR A 256 -0.08 4.54 -5.36
C THR A 256 1.14 3.61 -5.35
N ARG A 257 1.06 2.43 -5.97
CA ARG A 257 2.24 1.54 -6.10
C ARG A 257 3.31 2.20 -6.97
N ARG A 258 4.52 2.39 -6.43
CA ARG A 258 5.68 2.89 -7.17
C ARG A 258 6.24 1.77 -8.04
N SER A 259 6.50 2.05 -9.32
CA SER A 259 7.50 1.25 -10.08
C SER A 259 8.87 1.89 -9.89
N ILE A 260 9.42 1.80 -8.68
CA ILE A 260 10.82 2.14 -8.46
C ILE A 260 11.54 0.83 -8.17
N ALA A 261 11.55 -0.04 -9.18
CA ALA A 261 12.70 -0.91 -9.35
C ALA A 261 13.74 -0.04 -10.08
N HIS A 262 14.93 0.14 -9.50
CA HIS A 262 16.13 0.75 -10.12
C HIS A 262 16.49 2.23 -9.87
N MET A 263 16.09 2.88 -8.76
CA MET A 263 16.91 4.00 -8.24
C MET A 263 17.68 3.55 -7.00
N ARG A 264 19.00 3.35 -7.16
CA ARG A 264 19.92 3.21 -6.02
C ARG A 264 19.96 4.54 -5.27
N GLY A 265 19.78 4.50 -3.94
CA GLY A 265 19.98 5.66 -3.06
C GLY A 265 18.71 6.42 -2.63
N VAL A 266 17.52 6.06 -3.11
CA VAL A 266 16.25 6.66 -2.65
C VAL A 266 15.48 5.64 -1.83
N GLY A 267 15.86 5.47 -0.57
CA GLY A 267 15.12 4.63 0.37
C GLY A 267 13.74 5.22 0.64
N GLY A 268 12.68 4.51 0.23
CA GLY A 268 11.32 4.82 0.65
C GLY A 268 10.34 3.75 0.20
N SER A 269 9.17 3.73 0.83
CA SER A 269 8.08 2.76 0.61
C SER A 269 7.83 2.42 -0.87
N SER A 270 7.48 1.16 -1.14
CA SER A 270 6.98 0.70 -2.44
C SER A 270 5.66 1.37 -2.85
N VAL A 271 5.07 2.18 -1.97
CA VAL A 271 3.85 2.95 -2.16
C VAL A 271 4.15 4.44 -1.93
N LEU A 272 3.75 5.30 -2.88
CA LEU A 272 3.76 6.75 -2.69
C LEU A 272 2.39 7.14 -2.12
N THR A 273 2.38 7.54 -0.86
CA THR A 273 1.20 8.13 -0.21
C THR A 273 1.15 9.62 -0.53
N GLN A 274 0.06 10.05 -1.14
CA GLN A 274 -0.24 11.45 -1.46
C GLN A 274 -1.57 11.85 -0.85
N LEU A 275 -1.79 13.15 -0.72
CA LEU A 275 -3.06 13.75 -0.36
C LEU A 275 -3.79 14.19 -1.63
N LEU A 276 -5.06 13.85 -1.74
CA LEU A 276 -6.01 14.45 -2.68
C LEU A 276 -6.86 15.46 -1.94
N VAL A 277 -7.00 16.67 -2.50
CA VAL A 277 -7.78 17.75 -1.88
C VAL A 277 -8.67 18.41 -2.93
N ALA A 278 -9.92 18.70 -2.58
CA ALA A 278 -10.87 19.40 -3.44
C ALA A 278 -11.84 20.27 -2.62
N ASN A 279 -12.35 21.37 -3.21
CA ASN A 279 -13.45 22.17 -2.63
C ASN A 279 -14.85 21.70 -3.08
N TYR A 280 -14.93 20.46 -3.57
CA TYR A 280 -16.17 19.76 -3.91
C TYR A 280 -15.93 18.28 -3.64
N GLU A 281 -17.00 17.50 -3.54
CA GLU A 281 -16.90 16.05 -3.39
C GLU A 281 -16.74 15.38 -4.78
N PRO A 282 -15.58 14.77 -5.10
CA PRO A 282 -15.35 14.14 -6.40
C PRO A 282 -16.05 12.78 -6.50
N THR A 283 -16.37 12.33 -7.71
CA THR A 283 -16.89 10.97 -7.93
C THR A 283 -15.76 9.95 -7.86
N THR A 284 -15.87 8.96 -6.97
CA THR A 284 -14.83 7.95 -6.70
C THR A 284 -15.12 6.56 -7.28
N LYS A 285 -16.30 6.36 -7.90
CA LYS A 285 -16.78 5.06 -8.44
C LYS A 285 -15.89 4.43 -9.54
N ALA A 286 -14.92 5.16 -10.08
CA ALA A 286 -14.03 4.72 -11.16
C ALA A 286 -12.63 4.29 -10.66
N LEU A 287 -12.43 4.15 -9.35
CA LEU A 287 -11.16 3.73 -8.75
C LEU A 287 -11.21 2.21 -8.51
N ASP A 288 -10.25 1.50 -9.09
CA ASP A 288 -10.05 0.06 -8.99
C ASP A 288 -9.34 -0.33 -7.68
N ASP A 289 -9.41 -1.62 -7.31
CA ASP A 289 -8.78 -2.20 -6.10
C ASP A 289 -7.25 -2.01 -6.01
N GLU A 290 -6.59 -1.47 -7.04
CA GLU A 290 -5.17 -1.12 -7.01
C GLU A 290 -4.87 0.15 -6.19
N PHE A 291 -5.88 0.98 -5.87
CA PHE A 291 -5.71 2.29 -5.23
C PHE A 291 -6.60 2.39 -4.00
N VAL A 292 -5.97 2.48 -2.82
CA VAL A 292 -6.72 2.70 -1.59
C VAL A 292 -6.92 4.20 -1.40
N LEU A 293 -8.18 4.62 -1.40
CA LEU A 293 -8.61 5.93 -0.93
C LEU A 293 -9.06 5.80 0.53
N ASP A 294 -8.31 6.40 1.44
CA ASP A 294 -8.65 6.44 2.85
C ASP A 294 -9.01 7.86 3.28
N ASP A 295 -9.80 8.00 4.34
CA ASP A 295 -9.95 9.28 5.02
C ASP A 295 -8.60 9.82 5.48
N TRP A 296 -8.40 11.12 5.34
CA TRP A 296 -7.22 11.79 5.88
C TRP A 296 -7.49 12.22 7.32
N ASP A 297 -6.93 11.48 8.27
CA ASP A 297 -7.01 11.75 9.72
C ASP A 297 -5.90 12.69 10.23
N GLY A 298 -4.97 13.08 9.36
CA GLY A 298 -3.76 13.82 9.73
C GLY A 298 -2.65 12.94 10.30
N ALA A 299 -2.85 11.63 10.43
CA ALA A 299 -1.76 10.72 10.72
C ALA A 299 -0.91 10.59 9.46
N LEU A 300 0.41 10.70 9.57
CA LEU A 300 1.27 10.14 8.54
C LEU A 300 0.94 8.62 8.48
N ASP A 301 0.90 8.03 7.30
CA ASP A 301 1.07 6.58 7.22
C ASP A 301 2.44 6.27 7.83
N GLU A 302 2.48 5.98 9.12
CA GLU A 302 3.53 5.15 9.74
C GLU A 302 3.38 3.67 9.27
N GLY A 303 2.55 3.46 8.24
CA GLY A 303 1.96 2.23 7.75
C GLY A 303 2.76 1.60 6.62
N ASP A 304 4.01 1.27 6.90
CA ASP A 304 4.57 -0.07 6.68
C ASP A 304 6.00 -0.10 7.22
N ASP A 305 6.73 0.99 7.01
CA ASP A 305 8.15 1.08 7.36
C ASP A 305 8.45 1.40 8.83
N ASP A 306 7.55 2.03 9.61
CA ASP A 306 7.99 2.58 10.90
C ASP A 306 8.23 1.56 12.01
N VAL A 307 7.66 0.35 11.98
CA VAL A 307 8.07 -0.70 12.96
C VAL A 307 9.36 -1.40 12.52
N GLU A 308 9.55 -1.58 11.21
CA GLU A 308 10.81 -2.09 10.64
C GLU A 308 11.96 -1.07 10.78
N LYS A 309 11.64 0.24 10.87
CA LYS A 309 12.55 1.37 11.15
C LYS A 309 12.62 1.79 12.62
N ALA A 310 11.66 1.41 13.47
CA ALA A 310 11.65 1.72 14.90
C ALA A 310 12.50 0.76 15.72
N GLN A 311 12.78 -0.46 15.21
CA GLN A 311 13.74 -1.33 15.88
C GLN A 311 15.12 -0.64 15.90
N PRO A 312 15.72 -0.44 17.08
CA PRO A 312 16.95 0.31 17.17
C PRO A 312 18.13 -0.47 16.54
N PHE A 313 18.10 -1.80 16.61
CA PHE A 313 19.07 -2.72 16.02
C PHE A 313 18.40 -4.00 15.53
N GLY A 314 19.03 -4.72 14.60
CA GLY A 314 18.54 -6.01 14.12
C GLY A 314 18.79 -7.15 15.12
N THR A 315 17.88 -8.11 15.18
CA THR A 315 18.07 -9.38 15.89
C THR A 315 17.70 -10.56 15.01
N PHE A 316 18.45 -11.66 15.13
CA PHE A 316 18.12 -12.92 14.47
C PHE A 316 16.74 -13.40 14.94
N GLY A 317 15.88 -13.83 14.01
CA GLY A 317 14.51 -14.25 14.31
C GLY A 317 13.60 -13.15 14.89
N GLY A 318 13.98 -11.88 14.79
CA GLY A 318 13.32 -10.78 15.52
C GLY A 318 11.82 -10.60 15.25
N SER A 319 11.11 -10.15 16.29
CA SER A 319 9.65 -9.98 16.29
C SER A 319 9.11 -8.86 15.41
N PHE A 320 9.97 -8.06 14.78
CA PHE A 320 9.57 -6.95 13.90
C PHE A 320 8.68 -7.38 12.72
N HIS A 321 8.81 -8.63 12.25
CA HIS A 321 7.99 -9.18 11.17
C HIS A 321 6.50 -9.31 11.51
N TYR A 322 6.15 -9.38 12.80
CA TYR A 322 4.78 -9.59 13.28
C TYR A 322 4.32 -8.65 14.38
N ALA A 323 5.19 -7.80 14.95
CA ALA A 323 4.83 -6.86 16.02
C ALA A 323 3.55 -6.06 15.72
N LYS A 324 3.43 -5.44 14.53
CA LYS A 324 2.22 -4.69 14.12
C LYS A 324 0.94 -5.51 14.10
N ARG A 325 1.03 -6.83 13.89
CA ARG A 325 -0.13 -7.74 13.84
C ARG A 325 -0.50 -8.25 15.23
N ILE A 326 0.47 -8.27 16.15
CA ILE A 326 0.27 -8.66 17.54
C ILE A 326 -0.32 -7.51 18.36
N VAL A 327 0.13 -6.26 18.16
CA VAL A 327 -0.34 -5.09 18.92
C VAL A 327 -1.88 -4.98 19.01
N PRO A 328 -2.66 -5.13 17.92
CA PRO A 328 -4.12 -5.07 17.99
C PRO A 328 -4.78 -6.19 18.80
N LEU A 329 -4.07 -7.29 19.06
CA LEU A 329 -4.55 -8.43 19.85
C LEU A 329 -4.23 -8.28 21.34
N ILE A 330 -3.37 -7.33 21.72
CA ILE A 330 -2.97 -7.12 23.10
C ILE A 330 -4.17 -6.59 23.91
N PRO A 331 -4.60 -7.26 24.99
CA PRO A 331 -5.68 -6.79 25.84
C PRO A 331 -5.25 -5.55 26.64
N ALA A 332 -6.22 -4.84 27.22
CA ALA A 332 -5.92 -3.73 28.13
C ALA A 332 -5.09 -4.24 29.32
N HIS A 333 -4.03 -3.52 29.66
CA HIS A 333 -3.08 -3.88 30.71
C HIS A 333 -2.42 -2.61 31.27
N LYS A 334 -1.88 -2.70 32.50
CA LYS A 334 -1.09 -1.60 33.11
C LYS A 334 0.40 -1.89 33.07
N THR A 335 0.78 -3.16 33.24
CA THR A 335 2.18 -3.59 33.21
C THR A 335 2.44 -4.37 31.93
N TYR A 336 3.47 -3.99 31.19
CA TYR A 336 3.92 -4.68 29.98
C TYR A 336 5.30 -5.30 30.22
N VAL A 337 5.48 -6.57 29.85
CA VAL A 337 6.73 -7.29 30.10
C VAL A 337 7.17 -8.11 28.87
N GLU A 338 8.42 -7.96 28.44
CA GLU A 338 9.08 -8.85 27.47
C GLU A 338 10.22 -9.63 28.16
N PRO A 339 10.02 -10.91 28.54
CA PRO A 339 11.06 -11.74 29.17
C PRO A 339 12.19 -12.17 28.23
N PHE A 340 11.97 -12.03 26.92
CA PHE A 340 12.93 -12.25 25.84
C PHE A 340 12.90 -11.03 24.92
N ALA A 341 13.57 -9.96 25.34
CA ALA A 341 13.42 -8.65 24.70
C ALA A 341 13.89 -8.66 23.25
N GLY A 342 15.04 -9.28 22.93
CA GLY A 342 15.64 -9.13 21.61
C GLY A 342 15.76 -7.64 21.23
N ALA A 343 15.17 -7.22 20.10
CA ALA A 343 15.12 -5.81 19.70
C ALA A 343 13.94 -5.00 20.30
N ALA A 344 13.11 -5.62 21.14
CA ALA A 344 11.90 -5.09 21.76
C ALA A 344 10.89 -4.51 20.74
N SER A 345 10.72 -5.19 19.60
CA SER A 345 9.94 -4.65 18.48
C SER A 345 8.46 -4.46 18.82
N VAL A 346 7.89 -5.26 19.72
CA VAL A 346 6.51 -5.10 20.17
C VAL A 346 6.39 -3.88 21.09
N LEU A 347 7.29 -3.70 22.06
CA LEU A 347 7.38 -2.49 22.90
C LEU A 347 7.44 -1.21 22.07
N HIS A 348 8.26 -1.20 21.02
CA HIS A 348 8.40 -0.05 20.12
C HIS A 348 7.18 0.19 19.21
N ALA A 349 6.32 -0.82 19.01
CA ALA A 349 5.14 -0.74 18.16
C ALA A 349 3.83 -0.43 18.91
N LYS A 350 3.78 -0.68 20.22
CA LYS A 350 2.62 -0.39 21.07
C LYS A 350 2.69 1.01 21.70
N ASP A 351 1.52 1.53 22.08
CA ASP A 351 1.41 2.68 22.98
C ASP A 351 2.03 2.36 24.34
N ALA A 352 2.58 3.34 25.05
CA ALA A 352 3.21 3.12 26.36
C ALA A 352 2.21 2.64 27.44
N SER A 353 2.67 1.78 28.34
CA SER A 353 1.90 1.36 29.54
C SER A 353 2.42 2.03 30.80
N ASP A 354 1.64 2.03 31.88
CA ASP A 354 2.02 2.62 33.19
C ASP A 354 3.37 2.09 33.70
N LYS A 355 3.64 0.81 33.46
CA LYS A 355 4.91 0.17 33.79
C LYS A 355 5.35 -0.74 32.65
N GLU A 356 6.61 -0.61 32.24
CA GLU A 356 7.17 -1.45 31.17
C GLU A 356 8.52 -2.03 31.59
N VAL A 357 8.68 -3.34 31.36
CA VAL A 357 9.91 -4.08 31.68
C VAL A 357 10.33 -4.89 30.46
N ILE A 358 11.59 -4.76 30.07
CA ILE A 358 12.21 -5.69 29.13
C ILE A 358 13.37 -6.40 29.81
N ALA A 359 13.47 -7.70 29.58
CA ALA A 359 14.54 -8.54 30.11
C ALA A 359 15.12 -9.41 29.00
N ASP A 360 16.42 -9.67 29.09
CA ASP A 360 17.08 -10.64 28.24
C ASP A 360 18.23 -11.30 29.02
N LEU A 361 18.59 -12.52 28.64
CA LEU A 361 19.75 -13.21 29.21
C LEU A 361 21.06 -12.81 28.50
N ASP A 362 20.96 -12.44 27.22
CA ASP A 362 22.10 -11.98 26.40
C ASP A 362 22.60 -10.61 26.90
N ASP A 363 23.85 -10.59 27.40
CA ASP A 363 24.50 -9.39 27.93
C ASP A 363 24.65 -8.29 26.87
N ASP A 364 24.88 -8.66 25.61
CA ASP A 364 25.01 -7.69 24.51
C ASP A 364 23.65 -7.05 24.17
N VAL A 365 22.56 -7.81 24.20
CA VAL A 365 21.20 -7.27 23.99
C VAL A 365 20.85 -6.27 25.09
N VAL A 366 21.10 -6.64 26.35
CA VAL A 366 20.86 -5.75 27.50
C VAL A 366 21.76 -4.51 27.44
N PHE A 367 23.03 -4.68 27.09
CA PHE A 367 23.98 -3.59 26.89
C PHE A 367 23.50 -2.61 25.81
N LEU A 368 23.00 -3.11 24.68
CA LEU A 368 22.47 -2.28 23.60
C LEU A 368 21.28 -1.43 24.05
N HIS A 369 20.27 -2.05 24.68
CA HIS A 369 19.10 -1.33 25.18
C HIS A 369 19.47 -0.26 26.20
N ARG A 370 20.38 -0.56 27.14
CA ARG A 370 20.88 0.42 28.12
C ARG A 370 21.65 1.56 27.46
N SER A 371 22.46 1.25 26.46
CA SER A 371 23.22 2.26 25.69
C SER A 371 22.31 3.19 24.90
N ILE A 372 21.23 2.64 24.31
CA ILE A 372 20.22 3.42 23.59
C ILE A 372 19.42 4.30 24.56
N LYS A 373 18.99 3.74 25.69
CA LYS A 373 18.28 4.49 26.74
C LYS A 373 19.12 5.68 27.24
N ALA A 374 20.43 5.54 27.31
CA ALA A 374 21.36 6.60 27.72
C ALA A 374 21.85 7.49 26.57
N MET A 375 21.30 7.37 25.36
CA MET A 375 21.76 8.11 24.19
C MET A 375 21.44 9.61 24.29
N THR A 376 22.42 10.47 23.99
CA THR A 376 22.26 11.92 23.93
C THR A 376 22.69 12.47 22.56
N PRO A 377 22.31 13.71 22.18
CA PRO A 377 22.78 14.33 20.94
C PRO A 377 24.32 14.38 20.83
N GLU A 378 25.02 14.64 21.93
CA GLU A 378 26.48 14.65 21.99
C GLU A 378 27.07 13.27 21.72
N ARG A 379 26.44 12.21 22.26
CA ARG A 379 26.85 10.82 21.99
C ARG A 379 26.62 10.44 20.52
N VAL A 380 25.50 10.89 19.93
CA VAL A 380 25.22 10.70 18.50
C VAL A 380 26.28 11.38 17.63
N GLU A 381 26.67 12.60 17.97
CA GLU A 381 27.72 13.31 17.25
C GLU A 381 29.09 12.62 17.40
N GLU A 382 29.39 12.11 18.60
CA GLU A 382 30.58 11.29 18.82
C GLU A 382 30.58 10.03 17.94
N LEU A 383 29.44 9.33 17.85
CA LEU A 383 29.28 8.15 17.00
C LEU A 383 29.48 8.45 15.51
N ARG A 384 28.98 9.59 15.03
CA ARG A 384 29.18 10.06 13.64
C ARG A 384 30.65 10.36 13.36
N ARG A 385 31.32 11.03 14.29
CA ARG A 385 32.72 11.43 14.14
C ARG A 385 33.68 10.25 14.19
N ARG A 386 33.38 9.23 15.02
CA ARG A 386 34.30 8.12 15.29
C ARG A 386 34.20 6.95 14.31
N PHE A 387 33.07 6.75 13.64
CA PHE A 387 32.82 5.52 12.89
C PHE A 387 32.19 5.75 11.53
N GLU A 388 32.46 4.83 10.60
CA GLU A 388 31.85 4.80 9.27
C GLU A 388 30.49 4.10 9.35
N TRP A 389 29.43 4.79 8.93
CA TRP A 389 28.06 4.26 8.98
C TRP A 389 27.52 3.80 7.63
N THR A 390 28.30 4.00 6.57
CA THR A 390 28.03 3.44 5.24
C THR A 390 28.47 1.98 5.20
N VAL A 391 27.56 1.11 4.80
CA VAL A 391 27.77 -0.33 4.75
C VAL A 391 28.45 -0.70 3.45
N THR A 392 29.72 -1.05 3.52
CA THR A 392 30.49 -1.66 2.43
C THR A 392 31.00 -3.02 2.91
N GLN A 393 31.51 -3.85 1.99
CA GLN A 393 32.18 -5.09 2.39
C GLN A 393 33.34 -4.80 3.36
N GLU A 394 34.08 -3.72 3.10
CA GLU A 394 35.23 -3.31 3.91
C GLU A 394 34.80 -2.74 5.27
N SER A 395 33.84 -1.81 5.33
CA SER A 395 33.40 -1.22 6.60
C SER A 395 32.71 -2.26 7.49
N PHE A 396 31.97 -3.20 6.91
CA PHE A 396 31.37 -4.31 7.64
C PHE A 396 32.41 -5.26 8.22
N ALA A 397 33.42 -5.68 7.43
CA ALA A 397 34.51 -6.50 7.93
C ALA A 397 35.29 -5.78 9.06
N LYS A 398 35.59 -4.49 8.88
CA LYS A 398 36.22 -3.65 9.92
C LYS A 398 35.41 -3.60 11.21
N ALA A 399 34.08 -3.41 11.12
CA ALA A 399 33.21 -3.38 12.30
C ALA A 399 33.13 -4.76 12.98
N ARG A 400 32.97 -5.84 12.21
CA ARG A 400 32.91 -7.23 12.71
C ARG A 400 34.18 -7.64 13.46
N ASP A 401 35.33 -7.39 12.84
CA ASP A 401 36.64 -7.85 13.32
C ASP A 401 37.26 -6.88 14.36
N MET A 402 36.61 -5.74 14.62
CA MET A 402 37.07 -4.78 15.62
C MET A 402 37.04 -5.39 17.03
N THR A 403 38.09 -5.12 17.79
CA THR A 403 38.09 -5.28 19.26
C THR A 403 37.71 -3.93 19.88
N PRO A 404 36.52 -3.80 20.50
CA PRO A 404 36.10 -2.56 21.13
C PRO A 404 37.03 -2.12 22.25
N LYS A 405 37.40 -0.84 22.28
CA LYS A 405 38.25 -0.25 23.33
C LYS A 405 37.47 0.49 24.42
N ASP A 406 36.20 0.80 24.14
CA ASP A 406 35.27 1.46 25.04
C ASP A 406 33.83 1.09 24.68
N ASP A 407 32.88 1.50 25.52
CA ASP A 407 31.45 1.20 25.32
C ASP A 407 30.88 1.80 24.04
N VAL A 408 31.43 2.92 23.57
CA VAL A 408 31.01 3.59 22.32
C VAL A 408 31.36 2.74 21.10
N ALA A 409 32.58 2.18 21.08
CA ALA A 409 33.00 1.21 20.08
C ALA A 409 32.25 -0.12 20.20
N ARG A 410 31.95 -0.57 21.43
CA ARG A 410 31.15 -1.80 21.65
C ARG A 410 29.75 -1.63 21.09
N PHE A 411 29.11 -0.49 21.38
CA PHE A 411 27.81 -0.12 20.85
C PHE A 411 27.81 -0.11 19.32
N TYR A 412 28.72 0.66 18.69
CA TYR A 412 28.82 0.73 17.23
C TYR A 412 29.02 -0.66 16.61
N LYS A 413 29.96 -1.46 17.12
CA LYS A 413 30.21 -2.82 16.61
C LYS A 413 28.92 -3.64 16.64
N LEU A 414 28.26 -3.71 17.79
CA LEU A 414 27.08 -4.55 17.98
C LEU A 414 25.92 -4.10 17.10
N VAL A 415 25.55 -2.81 17.09
CA VAL A 415 24.43 -2.35 16.27
C VAL A 415 24.73 -2.44 14.78
N PHE A 416 25.96 -2.13 14.36
CA PHE A 416 26.32 -2.13 12.95
C PHE A 416 26.36 -3.55 12.39
N VAL A 417 26.97 -4.50 13.12
CA VAL A 417 27.04 -5.90 12.69
C VAL A 417 25.66 -6.54 12.74
N ARG A 418 24.96 -6.48 13.88
CA ARG A 418 23.65 -7.16 14.05
C ARG A 418 22.58 -6.64 13.08
N THR A 419 22.61 -5.34 12.74
CA THR A 419 21.64 -4.76 11.79
C THR A 419 21.94 -5.11 10.33
N HIS A 420 23.21 -5.21 9.94
CA HIS A 420 23.59 -5.35 8.53
C HIS A 420 24.10 -6.75 8.15
N ALA A 421 24.26 -7.66 9.12
CA ALA A 421 24.56 -9.06 8.87
C ALA A 421 23.39 -9.75 8.16
N ARG A 422 23.68 -10.76 7.34
CA ARG A 422 22.65 -11.63 6.76
C ARG A 422 21.85 -12.29 7.88
N ASP A 423 20.52 -12.22 7.76
CA ASP A 423 19.55 -12.70 8.75
C ASP A 423 19.72 -12.08 10.16
N CYS A 424 20.44 -10.97 10.29
CA CYS A 424 20.78 -10.33 11.57
C CYS A 424 21.57 -11.24 12.53
N ARG A 425 22.37 -12.18 11.99
CA ARG A 425 23.18 -13.10 12.81
C ARG A 425 24.20 -12.34 13.68
N PRO A 426 24.30 -12.64 14.98
CA PRO A 426 25.28 -12.01 15.88
C PRO A 426 26.73 -12.22 15.45
N ASP A 427 27.05 -13.37 14.85
CA ASP A 427 28.40 -13.71 14.37
C ASP A 427 28.89 -12.83 13.20
N GLY A 428 27.98 -12.13 12.51
CA GLY A 428 28.31 -11.28 11.38
C GLY A 428 28.99 -12.02 10.22
N THR A 429 28.70 -13.31 9.99
CA THR A 429 29.43 -14.13 8.99
C THR A 429 29.56 -13.43 7.64
N HIS A 430 28.45 -12.86 7.13
CA HIS A 430 28.43 -12.09 5.88
C HIS A 430 27.48 -10.89 6.00
N PRO A 431 27.78 -9.74 5.35
CA PRO A 431 26.83 -8.65 5.23
C PRO A 431 25.65 -9.07 4.33
N ALA A 432 24.44 -8.61 4.66
CA ALA A 432 23.30 -8.80 3.79
C ALA A 432 23.46 -7.94 2.52
N GLN A 433 23.30 -8.55 1.35
CA GLN A 433 23.51 -7.88 0.06
C GLN A 433 22.63 -6.64 -0.11
N GLN A 434 21.40 -6.66 0.44
CA GLN A 434 20.47 -5.53 0.39
C GLN A 434 20.92 -4.30 1.20
N HIS A 435 21.83 -4.47 2.16
CA HIS A 435 22.33 -3.37 2.98
C HIS A 435 23.59 -2.72 2.39
N LEU A 436 24.27 -3.35 1.43
CA LEU A 436 25.47 -2.78 0.82
C LEU A 436 25.16 -1.47 0.08
N GLY A 437 25.91 -0.42 0.41
CA GLY A 437 25.73 0.95 -0.08
C GLY A 437 24.69 1.77 0.69
N SER A 438 24.04 1.20 1.71
CA SER A 438 23.19 1.97 2.62
C SER A 438 24.01 2.65 3.71
N THR A 439 23.48 3.74 4.28
CA THR A 439 24.09 4.46 5.41
C THR A 439 23.09 4.54 6.55
N THR A 440 23.49 4.12 7.75
CA THR A 440 22.66 4.27 8.95
C THR A 440 22.89 5.65 9.57
N ASN A 441 21.84 6.47 9.74
CA ASN A 441 21.95 7.72 10.49
C ASN A 441 21.82 7.44 12.01
N PRO A 442 22.86 7.72 12.83
CA PRO A 442 22.79 7.45 14.28
C PRO A 442 21.77 8.31 15.03
N GLU A 443 21.26 9.41 14.45
CA GLU A 443 20.16 10.20 15.05
C GLU A 443 18.91 9.35 15.35
N LYS A 444 18.70 8.25 14.64
CA LYS A 444 17.56 7.35 14.89
C LYS A 444 17.51 6.87 16.36
N TYR A 445 18.67 6.76 17.02
CA TYR A 445 18.76 6.29 18.39
C TYR A 445 18.17 7.27 19.41
N LEU A 446 18.04 8.56 19.09
CA LEU A 446 17.41 9.55 20.00
C LEU A 446 15.92 9.30 20.16
N LYS A 447 15.20 8.94 19.08
CA LYS A 447 13.78 8.57 19.15
C LYS A 447 13.60 7.31 20.00
N ALA A 448 14.48 6.33 19.85
CA ALA A 448 14.45 5.12 20.65
C ALA A 448 14.82 5.38 22.13
N ALA A 449 15.76 6.29 22.40
CA ALA A 449 16.13 6.71 23.75
C ALA A 449 14.94 7.30 24.50
N GLU A 450 14.20 8.21 23.85
CA GLU A 450 12.99 8.80 24.43
C GLU A 450 11.94 7.73 24.74
N ARG A 451 11.73 6.77 23.81
CA ARG A 451 10.79 5.66 24.03
C ARG A 451 11.18 4.77 25.21
N LEU A 452 12.48 4.57 25.48
CA LEU A 452 12.99 3.71 26.54
C LEU A 452 13.19 4.41 27.89
N LYS A 453 12.95 5.73 27.96
CA LYS A 453 13.24 6.56 29.13
C LYS A 453 12.65 6.00 30.44
N ASP A 454 11.40 5.54 30.39
CA ASP A 454 10.68 5.00 31.56
C ASP A 454 10.65 3.46 31.61
N VAL A 455 11.33 2.79 30.68
CA VAL A 455 11.35 1.32 30.59
C VAL A 455 12.43 0.73 31.50
N SER A 456 12.08 -0.28 32.29
CA SER A 456 13.05 -1.04 33.09
C SER A 456 13.76 -2.10 32.25
N ILE A 457 15.10 -2.11 32.26
CA ILE A 457 15.92 -3.00 31.42
C ILE A 457 16.77 -3.93 32.29
N LEU A 458 16.42 -5.22 32.30
CA LEU A 458 16.99 -6.23 33.18
C LEU A 458 17.86 -7.25 32.41
N ARG A 459 18.96 -7.67 33.02
CA ARG A 459 19.68 -8.88 32.60
C ARG A 459 19.19 -10.03 33.46
N GLN A 460 18.23 -10.79 32.99
CA GLN A 460 17.49 -11.71 33.83
C GLN A 460 16.87 -12.85 33.00
N ASP A 461 16.89 -14.05 33.57
CA ASP A 461 16.21 -15.22 33.02
C ASP A 461 14.68 -15.03 33.00
N TYR A 462 14.03 -15.55 31.97
CA TYR A 462 12.60 -15.37 31.75
C TYR A 462 11.73 -15.87 32.92
N ARG A 463 12.13 -16.94 33.63
CA ARG A 463 11.34 -17.49 34.74
C ARG A 463 11.28 -16.50 35.89
N LYS A 464 12.44 -15.96 36.27
CA LYS A 464 12.54 -14.93 37.31
C LYS A 464 11.81 -13.67 36.88
N THR A 465 11.87 -13.31 35.60
CA THR A 465 11.19 -12.12 35.07
C THR A 465 9.68 -12.26 35.11
N ILE A 466 9.14 -13.42 34.73
CA ILE A 466 7.72 -13.73 34.86
C ILE A 466 7.34 -13.70 36.35
N GLU A 467 8.02 -14.46 37.20
CA GLU A 467 7.74 -14.53 38.65
C GLU A 467 7.74 -13.16 39.35
N ALA A 468 8.67 -12.27 38.99
CA ALA A 468 8.81 -10.95 39.61
C ALA A 468 7.76 -9.91 39.15
N HIS A 469 7.10 -10.14 38.03
CA HIS A 469 6.22 -9.15 37.39
C HIS A 469 4.82 -9.67 37.05
N ASP A 470 4.53 -10.93 37.35
CA ASP A 470 3.22 -11.52 37.11
C ASP A 470 2.17 -10.95 38.05
N SER A 471 1.04 -10.57 37.46
CA SER A 471 -0.15 -10.04 38.12
C SER A 471 -1.29 -10.02 37.12
N LYS A 472 -2.53 -9.93 37.61
CA LYS A 472 -3.73 -9.78 36.77
C LYS A 472 -3.71 -8.56 35.84
N ASP A 473 -2.93 -7.53 36.17
CA ASP A 473 -2.80 -6.30 35.39
C ASP A 473 -1.58 -6.34 34.42
N THR A 474 -0.89 -7.48 34.35
CA THR A 474 0.31 -7.67 33.52
C THR A 474 -0.03 -8.34 32.18
N PHE A 475 0.53 -7.81 31.10
CA PHE A 475 0.60 -8.45 29.80
C PHE A 475 2.06 -8.84 29.48
N PHE A 476 2.26 -10.09 29.06
CA PHE A 476 3.54 -10.62 28.62
C PHE A 476 3.56 -10.86 27.10
N PHE A 477 4.57 -10.32 26.42
CA PHE A 477 4.93 -10.77 25.08
C PHE A 477 6.18 -11.64 25.16
N ILE A 478 6.09 -12.87 24.64
CA ILE A 478 7.10 -13.92 24.89
C ILE A 478 7.55 -14.53 23.56
N ASP A 479 8.83 -14.35 23.23
CA ASP A 479 9.42 -14.83 21.98
C ASP A 479 10.77 -15.52 22.24
N PRO A 480 10.74 -16.78 22.72
CA PRO A 480 11.96 -17.48 23.12
C PRO A 480 12.79 -18.00 21.93
N PRO A 481 14.09 -18.27 22.13
CA PRO A 481 14.89 -19.03 21.18
C PRO A 481 14.44 -20.50 21.14
N TYR A 482 13.68 -20.87 20.11
CA TYR A 482 13.15 -22.23 19.98
C TYR A 482 14.14 -23.24 19.39
N PRO A 483 14.12 -24.51 19.86
CA PRO A 483 14.84 -25.61 19.23
C PRO A 483 14.52 -25.75 17.73
N GLY A 484 15.56 -25.82 16.90
CA GLY A 484 15.45 -26.04 15.45
C GLY A 484 15.27 -24.79 14.59
N GLU A 485 14.97 -23.64 15.19
CA GLU A 485 14.92 -22.33 14.50
C GLU A 485 16.12 -21.44 14.84
N TRP A 486 16.68 -21.59 16.04
CA TRP A 486 17.85 -20.82 16.47
C TRP A 486 19.15 -21.32 15.85
N PHE A 487 20.06 -20.39 15.54
CA PHE A 487 21.35 -20.73 14.94
C PHE A 487 22.30 -21.36 15.96
N ASP A 488 22.20 -20.96 17.23
CA ASP A 488 22.89 -21.58 18.36
C ASP A 488 21.97 -22.63 18.99
N LYS A 489 22.34 -23.91 18.88
CA LYS A 489 21.51 -25.02 19.34
C LYS A 489 21.64 -25.26 20.85
N ASP A 490 22.66 -24.68 21.49
CA ASP A 490 22.94 -24.87 22.91
C ASP A 490 22.27 -23.77 23.77
N GLU A 491 21.80 -22.68 23.15
CA GLU A 491 21.09 -21.56 23.80
C GLU A 491 19.57 -21.54 23.48
N VAL A 492 18.92 -22.71 23.53
CA VAL A 492 17.47 -22.83 23.31
C VAL A 492 16.72 -23.16 24.62
N ILE A 493 15.44 -22.78 24.71
CA ILE A 493 14.64 -23.07 25.90
C ILE A 493 14.32 -24.56 26.07
N ASP A 494 14.18 -25.01 27.33
CA ASP A 494 13.52 -26.27 27.65
C ASP A 494 12.00 -26.09 27.51
N LEU A 495 11.40 -26.81 26.56
CA LEU A 495 10.00 -26.65 26.21
C LEU A 495 9.05 -27.08 27.35
N GLY A 496 9.42 -28.10 28.12
CA GLY A 496 8.61 -28.60 29.23
C GLY A 496 8.58 -27.56 30.36
N GLU A 497 9.75 -27.11 30.79
CA GLU A 497 9.87 -26.07 31.83
C GLU A 497 9.21 -24.75 31.39
N PHE A 498 9.28 -24.41 30.11
CA PHE A 498 8.64 -23.23 29.56
C PHE A 498 7.11 -23.31 29.63
N ILE A 499 6.52 -24.44 29.23
CA ILE A 499 5.05 -24.64 29.32
C ILE A 499 4.60 -24.63 30.79
N ASP A 500 5.36 -25.25 31.69
CA ASP A 500 5.07 -25.26 33.12
C ASP A 500 5.13 -23.85 33.74
N ALA A 501 6.00 -22.98 33.22
CA ALA A 501 6.03 -21.57 33.60
C ALA A 501 4.80 -20.81 33.09
N LEU A 502 4.44 -20.98 31.82
CA LEU A 502 3.25 -20.34 31.24
C LEU A 502 1.94 -20.78 31.91
N ALA A 503 1.84 -22.04 32.32
CA ALA A 503 0.67 -22.59 33.01
C ALA A 503 0.39 -21.91 34.37
N LYS A 504 1.39 -21.24 34.96
CA LYS A 504 1.30 -20.57 36.27
C LYS A 504 1.04 -19.08 36.16
N VAL A 505 1.04 -18.50 34.95
CA VAL A 505 0.88 -17.07 34.74
C VAL A 505 -0.54 -16.62 35.12
N GLU A 506 -0.64 -15.69 36.07
CA GLU A 506 -1.90 -15.04 36.47
C GLU A 506 -2.34 -13.93 35.49
N GLY A 507 -1.37 -13.25 34.88
CA GLY A 507 -1.60 -12.21 33.88
C GLY A 507 -2.03 -12.75 32.52
N THR A 508 -1.97 -11.90 31.51
CA THR A 508 -2.24 -12.28 30.11
C THR A 508 -0.96 -12.41 29.31
N PHE A 509 -0.91 -13.31 28.33
CA PHE A 509 0.26 -13.45 27.48
C PHE A 509 -0.07 -13.79 26.03
N ILE A 510 0.82 -13.37 25.13
CA ILE A 510 0.98 -13.97 23.80
C ILE A 510 2.40 -14.52 23.71
N ALA A 511 2.53 -15.81 23.38
CA ALA A 511 3.81 -16.43 23.08
C ALA A 511 3.89 -16.87 21.60
N VAL A 512 5.03 -16.63 20.95
CA VAL A 512 5.35 -17.10 19.59
C VAL A 512 5.63 -18.60 19.65
N LEU A 513 5.42 -19.39 18.58
CA LEU A 513 5.62 -20.85 18.58
C LEU A 513 6.20 -21.37 17.26
N ASN A 514 7.00 -22.45 17.32
CA ASN A 514 7.37 -23.22 16.13
C ASN A 514 6.21 -24.10 15.65
N PRO A 515 5.99 -24.22 14.33
CA PRO A 515 4.80 -24.87 13.79
C PRO A 515 4.90 -26.40 13.71
N THR A 516 5.05 -27.07 14.84
CA THR A 516 5.02 -28.54 14.93
C THR A 516 3.72 -29.04 15.57
N PRO A 517 3.17 -30.20 15.15
CA PRO A 517 2.02 -30.82 15.79
C PRO A 517 2.21 -31.04 17.30
N GLU A 518 3.43 -31.38 17.71
CA GLU A 518 3.81 -31.59 19.12
C GLU A 518 3.67 -30.30 19.92
N ASN A 519 4.15 -29.17 19.39
CA ASN A 519 3.99 -27.86 20.03
C ASN A 519 2.51 -27.47 20.12
N VAL A 520 1.74 -27.64 19.05
CA VAL A 520 0.28 -27.35 19.08
C VAL A 520 -0.41 -28.15 20.17
N ALA A 521 -0.09 -29.44 20.32
CA ALA A 521 -0.66 -30.31 21.34
C ALA A 521 -0.22 -29.94 22.78
N ALA A 522 0.99 -29.40 22.94
CA ALA A 522 1.53 -29.01 24.23
C ALA A 522 0.99 -27.64 24.68
N PHE A 523 1.02 -26.63 23.80
CA PHE A 523 0.60 -25.26 24.12
C PHE A 523 -0.91 -25.05 24.18
N LYS A 524 -1.73 -25.91 23.55
CA LYS A 524 -3.20 -25.86 23.74
C LYS A 524 -3.64 -26.08 25.19
N LYS A 525 -2.75 -26.61 26.03
CA LYS A 525 -2.98 -26.81 27.48
C LYS A 525 -2.84 -25.52 28.29
N VAL A 526 -2.25 -24.47 27.73
CA VAL A 526 -2.00 -23.20 28.44
C VAL A 526 -2.64 -22.00 27.74
N GLY A 527 -3.16 -22.16 26.52
CA GLY A 527 -3.83 -21.09 25.77
C GLY A 527 -4.41 -21.52 24.43
N HIS A 528 -5.19 -20.65 23.82
CA HIS A 528 -5.69 -20.84 22.45
C HIS A 528 -4.55 -20.68 21.46
N VAL A 529 -4.36 -21.69 20.61
CA VAL A 529 -3.31 -21.70 19.58
C VAL A 529 -3.89 -21.17 18.28
N PHE A 530 -3.23 -20.17 17.69
CA PHE A 530 -3.69 -19.51 16.46
C PHE A 530 -2.54 -19.18 15.52
N ARG A 531 -2.84 -18.99 14.24
CA ARG A 531 -1.87 -18.52 13.24
C ARG A 531 -2.18 -17.12 12.77
N LEU A 532 -1.12 -16.38 12.44
CA LEU A 532 -1.18 -15.11 11.71
C LEU A 532 -0.34 -15.18 10.44
N LYS A 533 -0.85 -14.57 9.36
CA LYS A 533 -0.06 -14.30 8.16
C LYS A 533 1.00 -13.25 8.47
N VAL A 534 2.27 -13.59 8.34
CA VAL A 534 3.40 -12.70 8.57
C VAL A 534 4.26 -12.60 7.32
N ARG A 535 5.01 -11.51 7.18
CA ARG A 535 5.95 -11.31 6.07
C ARG A 535 7.35 -11.57 6.59
N GLU A 536 7.94 -12.70 6.21
CA GLU A 536 9.27 -13.11 6.66
C GLU A 536 10.29 -13.00 5.53
N ALA A 537 11.52 -12.62 5.86
CA ALA A 537 12.64 -12.64 4.92
C ALA A 537 13.03 -14.09 4.62
N SER A 538 13.06 -14.50 3.36
CA SER A 538 13.55 -15.82 3.00
C SER A 538 15.07 -15.83 2.84
N GLY A 539 15.73 -16.88 3.34
CA GLY A 539 17.18 -17.05 3.22
C GLY A 539 17.74 -17.14 1.78
N ARG A 540 16.89 -17.09 0.73
CA ARG A 540 17.27 -17.07 -0.69
C ARG A 540 17.04 -15.71 -1.37
N GLY A 541 16.69 -14.66 -0.61
CA GLY A 541 16.39 -13.34 -1.15
C GLY A 541 14.93 -13.24 -1.60
N GLY A 542 14.17 -12.36 -0.96
CA GLY A 542 12.75 -12.13 -1.19
C GLY A 542 11.92 -12.39 0.07
N ALA A 543 10.96 -11.50 0.35
CA ALA A 543 10.00 -11.70 1.43
C ALA A 543 8.96 -12.75 1.00
N LYS A 544 8.73 -13.78 1.82
CA LYS A 544 7.62 -14.73 1.65
C LYS A 544 6.56 -14.43 2.70
N HIS A 545 5.30 -14.65 2.34
CA HIS A 545 4.24 -14.75 3.33
C HIS A 545 4.40 -16.09 4.04
N ALA A 546 4.70 -16.06 5.32
CA ALA A 546 4.78 -17.23 6.20
C ALA A 546 3.61 -17.18 7.20
N MET A 547 3.16 -18.33 7.69
CA MET A 547 2.20 -18.39 8.80
C MET A 547 2.99 -18.68 10.07
N ARG A 548 3.03 -17.75 11.03
CA ARG A 548 3.60 -17.97 12.36
C ARG A 548 2.51 -18.45 13.30
N LEU A 549 2.86 -19.40 14.17
CA LEU A 549 1.99 -19.90 15.22
C LEU A 549 2.20 -19.10 16.52
N PHE A 550 1.11 -18.89 17.25
CA PHE A 550 1.08 -18.17 18.52
C PHE A 550 0.14 -18.89 19.48
N VAL A 551 0.32 -18.64 20.78
CA VAL A 551 -0.61 -19.05 21.84
C VAL A 551 -0.95 -17.87 22.72
N ALA A 552 -2.23 -17.74 23.08
CA ALA A 552 -2.71 -16.73 24.02
C ALA A 552 -3.59 -17.35 25.12
N ASN A 553 -3.43 -16.94 26.36
CA ASN A 553 -4.26 -17.40 27.48
C ASN A 553 -5.55 -16.59 27.69
N PHE A 554 -5.95 -15.79 26.70
CA PHE A 554 -7.17 -14.97 26.73
C PHE A 554 -7.95 -15.10 25.41
N PRO A 555 -9.24 -14.71 25.37
CA PRO A 555 -10.02 -14.71 24.13
C PRO A 555 -9.42 -13.78 23.08
N VAL A 556 -9.02 -14.33 21.92
CA VAL A 556 -8.47 -13.55 20.81
C VAL A 556 -9.57 -13.26 19.79
N ARG A 557 -9.73 -11.99 19.41
CA ARG A 557 -10.72 -11.53 18.43
C ARG A 557 -10.42 -12.05 17.02
N LYS A 558 -11.47 -12.28 16.23
CA LYS A 558 -11.34 -12.62 14.81
C LYS A 558 -10.80 -11.44 14.00
N ALA A 559 -9.73 -11.67 13.23
CA ALA A 559 -9.19 -10.77 12.23
C ALA A 559 -9.08 -11.49 10.87
N ALA A 560 -9.02 -10.75 9.76
CA ALA A 560 -8.97 -11.34 8.41
C ALA A 560 -7.76 -12.26 8.17
N GLU A 561 -6.69 -12.09 8.96
CA GLU A 561 -5.43 -12.86 8.88
C GLU A 561 -5.28 -13.89 10.02
N PHE A 562 -6.31 -14.06 10.86
CA PHE A 562 -6.32 -14.95 12.03
C PHE A 562 -6.98 -16.30 11.71
N GLU A 563 -6.29 -17.39 12.06
CA GLU A 563 -6.80 -18.76 11.99
C GLU A 563 -6.66 -19.42 13.36
N LEU A 564 -7.78 -19.79 14.01
CA LEU A 564 -7.75 -20.61 15.23
C LEU A 564 -7.32 -22.04 14.86
N VAL A 565 -6.25 -22.53 15.48
CA VAL A 565 -5.68 -23.85 15.20
C VAL A 565 -6.05 -24.88 16.25
N ALA A 566 -5.99 -24.51 17.53
CA ALA A 566 -6.42 -25.38 18.62
C ALA A 566 -7.04 -24.55 19.73
N LYS A 567 -8.22 -24.99 20.19
CA LYS A 567 -8.92 -24.41 21.33
C LYS A 567 -8.32 -24.97 22.63
N CYS A 568 -8.11 -24.07 23.59
CA CYS A 568 -7.91 -24.44 24.97
C CYS A 568 -9.26 -24.68 25.64
N GLU A 569 -9.52 -25.89 26.13
CA GLU A 569 -10.85 -26.30 26.62
C GLU A 569 -11.32 -25.53 27.86
N HIS A 570 -10.39 -25.07 28.68
CA HIS A 570 -10.68 -24.36 29.94
C HIS A 570 -10.70 -22.84 29.80
N LEU A 571 -10.50 -22.30 28.59
CA LEU A 571 -10.57 -20.86 28.33
C LEU A 571 -11.77 -20.54 27.43
N PRO A 572 -12.54 -19.48 27.72
CA PRO A 572 -13.59 -19.02 26.82
C PRO A 572 -13.00 -18.59 25.47
N LEU A 573 -13.74 -18.84 24.38
CA LEU A 573 -13.44 -18.26 23.08
C LEU A 573 -14.15 -16.92 22.92
N ASP A 574 -13.64 -16.08 22.04
CA ASP A 574 -14.36 -14.88 21.63
C ASP A 574 -15.66 -15.30 20.90
N PRO A 575 -16.84 -14.76 21.26
CA PRO A 575 -18.12 -15.13 20.64
C PRO A 575 -18.15 -15.00 19.11
N SER A 576 -17.35 -14.09 18.54
CA SER A 576 -17.21 -13.90 17.09
C SER A 576 -16.56 -15.08 16.36
N VAL A 577 -16.00 -16.05 17.09
CA VAL A 577 -15.30 -17.22 16.56
C VAL A 577 -16.22 -18.44 16.39
N ASP A 578 -17.33 -18.54 17.13
CA ASP A 578 -18.18 -19.75 17.23
C ASP A 578 -19.42 -19.83 16.28
N GLU A 579 -19.75 -18.79 15.50
CA GLU A 579 -21.05 -18.67 14.79
C GLU A 579 -21.26 -19.49 13.47
N LEU A 580 -20.81 -20.74 13.34
CA LEU A 580 -20.94 -21.45 12.05
C LEU A 580 -21.33 -22.95 12.08
N VAL A 581 -22.64 -23.25 12.21
CA VAL A 581 -23.28 -24.51 11.72
C VAL A 581 -24.67 -24.18 11.14
N PHE A 582 -24.97 -24.60 9.89
CA PHE A 582 -26.30 -24.50 9.28
C PHE A 582 -26.63 -25.78 8.49
N ASP A 583 -27.86 -26.29 8.64
CA ASP A 583 -28.36 -27.57 8.11
C ASP A 583 -29.71 -27.34 7.38
N LYS A 584 -29.72 -27.39 6.03
CA LYS A 584 -30.83 -27.78 5.11
C LYS A 584 -30.54 -27.42 3.62
N PRO A 585 -30.82 -28.31 2.64
CA PRO A 585 -30.48 -28.10 1.21
C PRO A 585 -31.59 -27.42 0.36
N SER A 586 -31.20 -26.50 -0.55
CA SER A 586 -32.04 -25.87 -1.60
C SER A 586 -31.96 -26.61 -2.95
N ARG A 587 -32.80 -26.30 -3.97
CA ARG A 587 -32.95 -27.08 -5.24
C ARG A 587 -32.25 -26.42 -6.45
N LEU A 588 -31.50 -27.22 -7.22
CA LEU A 588 -30.74 -26.84 -8.43
C LEU A 588 -31.39 -27.47 -9.67
N VAL A 589 -31.51 -26.72 -10.76
CA VAL A 589 -31.89 -27.27 -12.07
C VAL A 589 -30.64 -27.38 -12.93
N LYS A 590 -30.17 -28.61 -13.13
CA LYS A 590 -29.08 -28.92 -14.06
C LYS A 590 -29.61 -28.92 -15.49
N GLY A 591 -29.15 -28.01 -16.33
CA GLY A 591 -29.19 -28.21 -17.78
C GLY A 591 -28.08 -29.19 -18.14
N ILE A 592 -28.42 -30.38 -18.66
CA ILE A 592 -27.41 -31.29 -19.22
C ILE A 592 -26.99 -30.71 -20.57
N ASP A 593 -25.94 -29.90 -20.53
CA ASP A 593 -25.21 -29.48 -21.72
C ASP A 593 -24.35 -30.65 -22.23
N PRO A 594 -24.49 -31.07 -23.50
CA PRO A 594 -23.64 -32.10 -24.11
C PRO A 594 -22.15 -31.75 -24.12
N ASN A 595 -21.78 -30.47 -23.91
CA ASN A 595 -20.42 -29.97 -24.01
C ASN A 595 -19.72 -29.73 -22.65
N ASP A 596 -20.39 -30.03 -21.53
CA ASP A 596 -19.90 -29.79 -20.15
C ASP A 596 -19.31 -28.37 -19.97
N GLU A 597 -20.04 -27.32 -20.38
CA GLU A 597 -19.62 -25.92 -20.22
C GLU A 597 -19.56 -25.44 -18.75
N ARG A 598 -19.79 -26.35 -17.79
CA ARG A 598 -19.81 -26.09 -16.33
C ARG A 598 -20.75 -24.95 -15.94
N PHE A 599 -21.84 -24.86 -16.67
CA PHE A 599 -22.88 -23.85 -16.53
C PHE A 599 -23.92 -24.31 -15.51
N VAL A 600 -24.27 -23.42 -14.58
CA VAL A 600 -25.28 -23.68 -13.55
C VAL A 600 -26.24 -22.50 -13.50
N LEU A 601 -27.53 -22.79 -13.70
CA LEU A 601 -28.62 -21.85 -13.50
C LEU A 601 -29.42 -22.29 -12.28
N GLY A 602 -29.70 -21.37 -11.37
CA GLY A 602 -30.48 -21.66 -10.17
C GLY A 602 -31.32 -20.48 -9.73
N ILE A 603 -32.39 -20.78 -9.01
CA ILE A 603 -33.20 -19.78 -8.30
C ILE A 603 -32.45 -19.38 -7.03
N VAL A 604 -32.32 -18.08 -6.80
CA VAL A 604 -31.80 -17.53 -5.53
C VAL A 604 -32.96 -17.26 -4.58
N LEU A 605 -34.01 -16.57 -5.06
CA LEU A 605 -35.24 -16.29 -4.32
C LEU A 605 -36.44 -16.28 -5.28
N GLU A 606 -37.57 -16.80 -4.82
CA GLU A 606 -38.85 -16.84 -5.55
C GLU A 606 -39.93 -16.07 -4.78
N PRO A 607 -40.73 -15.19 -5.43
CA PRO A 607 -41.74 -14.40 -4.76
C PRO A 607 -42.82 -15.28 -4.14
N GLU A 608 -43.25 -14.92 -2.93
CA GLU A 608 -44.40 -15.55 -2.26
C GLU A 608 -44.20 -17.06 -1.99
N VAL A 609 -42.95 -17.52 -2.01
CA VAL A 609 -42.54 -18.88 -1.66
C VAL A 609 -41.69 -18.84 -0.40
N VAL A 610 -41.98 -19.75 0.53
CA VAL A 610 -41.22 -19.90 1.77
C VAL A 610 -39.85 -20.48 1.44
N ASP A 611 -38.78 -19.79 1.83
CA ASP A 611 -37.41 -20.23 1.61
C ASP A 611 -36.91 -21.24 2.67
N ALA A 612 -35.62 -21.61 2.60
CA ALA A 612 -35.02 -22.59 3.52
C ALA A 612 -34.91 -22.07 4.97
N GLN A 613 -34.98 -20.75 5.18
CA GLN A 613 -34.94 -20.04 6.45
C GLN A 613 -36.37 -19.79 7.00
N GLY A 614 -37.40 -20.18 6.24
CA GLY A 614 -38.80 -19.97 6.60
C GLY A 614 -39.30 -18.55 6.30
N ASP A 615 -38.55 -17.77 5.53
CA ASP A 615 -38.88 -16.40 5.16
C ASP A 615 -39.64 -16.38 3.83
N ILE A 616 -40.54 -15.40 3.66
CA ILE A 616 -41.28 -15.16 2.41
C ILE A 616 -40.90 -13.77 1.94
N TYR A 617 -40.57 -13.63 0.65
CA TYR A 617 -40.21 -12.35 0.06
C TYR A 617 -41.22 -11.93 -1.00
N SER A 618 -41.55 -10.64 -1.02
CA SER A 618 -42.27 -10.03 -2.14
C SER A 618 -41.37 -9.87 -3.37
N ALA A 619 -41.96 -9.76 -4.56
CA ALA A 619 -41.21 -9.49 -5.79
C ALA A 619 -40.41 -8.17 -5.75
N GLU A 620 -40.82 -7.20 -4.92
CA GLU A 620 -40.10 -5.93 -4.73
C GLU A 620 -38.86 -6.11 -3.85
N GLU A 621 -38.96 -6.89 -2.77
CA GLU A 621 -37.83 -7.21 -1.91
C GLU A 621 -36.79 -8.06 -2.64
N ILE A 622 -37.25 -9.02 -3.44
CA ILE A 622 -36.37 -9.83 -4.29
C ILE A 622 -35.67 -8.95 -5.33
N ARG A 623 -36.37 -7.99 -5.94
CA ARG A 623 -35.76 -7.02 -6.86
C ARG A 623 -34.68 -6.19 -6.17
N ALA A 624 -34.98 -5.65 -4.98
CA ALA A 624 -34.03 -4.87 -4.22
C ALA A 624 -32.80 -5.71 -3.82
N ALA A 625 -33.01 -6.95 -3.39
CA ALA A 625 -31.93 -7.88 -3.05
C ALA A 625 -31.07 -8.24 -4.27
N ALA A 626 -31.68 -8.54 -5.41
CA ALA A 626 -30.97 -8.85 -6.65
C ALA A 626 -30.14 -7.67 -7.18
N HIS A 627 -30.71 -6.45 -7.14
CA HIS A 627 -30.00 -5.24 -7.55
C HIS A 627 -28.86 -4.93 -6.59
N ARG A 628 -29.11 -4.98 -5.29
CA ARG A 628 -28.08 -4.75 -4.26
C ARG A 628 -26.96 -5.78 -4.36
N PHE A 629 -27.29 -7.04 -4.64
CA PHE A 629 -26.28 -8.06 -4.93
C PHE A 629 -25.39 -7.63 -6.10
N MET A 630 -25.95 -7.15 -7.20
CA MET A 630 -25.16 -6.71 -8.35
C MET A 630 -24.40 -5.40 -8.11
N GLU A 631 -24.95 -4.49 -7.30
CA GLU A 631 -24.35 -3.19 -6.99
C GLU A 631 -23.20 -3.29 -5.98
N ASP A 632 -23.38 -4.08 -4.92
CA ASP A 632 -22.52 -4.05 -3.73
C ASP A 632 -21.69 -5.33 -3.53
N PHE A 633 -22.09 -6.47 -4.11
CA PHE A 633 -21.52 -7.77 -3.75
C PHE A 633 -20.91 -8.53 -4.92
N GLY A 634 -21.70 -8.83 -5.96
CA GLY A 634 -21.31 -9.44 -7.24
C GLY A 634 -20.59 -10.79 -7.14
N GLY A 635 -20.56 -11.39 -5.95
CA GLY A 635 -19.64 -12.47 -5.59
C GLY A 635 -20.35 -13.59 -4.84
N LEU A 636 -19.88 -14.81 -5.07
CA LEU A 636 -20.44 -16.03 -4.48
C LEU A 636 -19.58 -16.51 -3.33
N GLY A 637 -20.26 -16.82 -2.23
CA GLY A 637 -19.69 -17.56 -1.11
C GLY A 637 -20.08 -19.03 -1.21
N LEU A 638 -19.14 -19.94 -0.95
CA LEU A 638 -19.46 -21.33 -0.66
C LEU A 638 -19.95 -21.41 0.78
N MET A 639 -21.20 -21.84 0.96
CA MET A 639 -21.87 -21.99 2.27
C MET A 639 -21.81 -20.74 3.15
N HIS A 640 -21.82 -19.54 2.54
CA HIS A 640 -21.68 -18.24 3.22
C HIS A 640 -20.38 -18.03 4.02
N ARG A 641 -19.38 -18.90 3.82
CA ARG A 641 -18.13 -18.90 4.61
C ARG A 641 -16.90 -18.50 3.80
N LEU A 642 -16.81 -18.99 2.56
CA LEU A 642 -15.62 -18.83 1.72
C LEU A 642 -15.98 -18.14 0.41
N ARG A 643 -15.40 -16.98 0.11
CA ARG A 643 -15.58 -16.37 -1.22
C ARG A 643 -14.91 -17.25 -2.28
N VAL A 644 -15.72 -17.73 -3.23
CA VAL A 644 -15.28 -18.60 -4.33
C VAL A 644 -15.25 -17.87 -5.67
N ASN A 645 -15.15 -16.53 -5.69
CA ASN A 645 -15.16 -15.70 -6.90
C ASN A 645 -14.04 -16.03 -7.91
N GLY A 646 -12.97 -16.72 -7.50
CA GLY A 646 -11.92 -17.23 -8.39
C GLY A 646 -12.21 -18.62 -8.97
N GLN A 647 -13.13 -19.36 -8.34
CA GLN A 647 -13.52 -20.73 -8.67
C GLN A 647 -14.91 -20.83 -9.29
N VAL A 648 -15.75 -19.81 -9.13
CA VAL A 648 -17.08 -19.67 -9.72
C VAL A 648 -17.25 -18.22 -10.17
N LYS A 649 -17.77 -18.02 -11.39
CA LYS A 649 -18.02 -16.69 -11.96
C LYS A 649 -19.51 -16.52 -12.22
N VAL A 650 -20.09 -15.41 -11.73
CA VAL A 650 -21.44 -15.00 -12.13
C VAL A 650 -21.40 -14.61 -13.60
N LEU A 651 -22.24 -15.23 -14.41
CA LEU A 651 -22.41 -14.91 -15.83
C LEU A 651 -23.62 -14.01 -16.03
N GLU A 652 -24.74 -14.33 -15.38
CA GLU A 652 -25.99 -13.59 -15.50
C GLU A 652 -26.68 -13.53 -14.14
N SER A 653 -27.35 -12.40 -13.88
CA SER A 653 -28.22 -12.20 -12.72
C SER A 653 -29.40 -11.36 -13.21
N TYR A 654 -30.60 -11.92 -13.22
CA TYR A 654 -31.77 -11.22 -13.72
C TYR A 654 -33.05 -11.64 -13.01
N LEU A 655 -34.03 -10.75 -13.08
CA LEU A 655 -35.37 -10.97 -12.55
C LEU A 655 -36.27 -11.47 -13.68
N ALA A 656 -37.03 -12.53 -13.43
CA ALA A 656 -38.00 -13.07 -14.37
C ALA A 656 -39.02 -11.98 -14.78
N PRO A 657 -39.07 -11.56 -16.06
CA PRO A 657 -39.92 -10.44 -16.48
C PRO A 657 -41.40 -10.83 -16.62
N THR A 658 -41.66 -12.13 -16.77
CA THR A 658 -42.98 -12.78 -16.88
C THR A 658 -42.88 -14.17 -16.26
N ASP A 659 -44.01 -14.86 -16.12
CA ASP A 659 -44.02 -16.29 -15.81
C ASP A 659 -43.52 -17.08 -17.05
N PHE A 660 -42.66 -18.07 -16.84
CA PHE A 660 -42.20 -18.97 -17.89
C PHE A 660 -41.72 -20.30 -17.31
N VAL A 661 -41.45 -21.27 -18.17
CA VAL A 661 -41.01 -22.62 -17.77
C VAL A 661 -39.60 -22.88 -18.30
N ILE A 662 -38.72 -23.41 -17.46
CA ILE A 662 -37.37 -23.88 -17.84
C ILE A 662 -37.29 -25.39 -17.60
N GLY A 663 -37.33 -26.19 -18.67
CA GLY A 663 -37.45 -27.65 -18.53
C GLY A 663 -38.80 -28.00 -17.90
N ASP A 664 -38.78 -28.64 -16.73
CA ASP A 664 -39.97 -28.97 -15.93
C ASP A 664 -40.22 -27.96 -14.79
N LEU A 665 -39.38 -26.93 -14.64
CA LEU A 665 -39.49 -25.94 -13.57
C LEU A 665 -40.34 -24.74 -14.02
N GLU A 666 -41.45 -24.51 -13.33
CA GLU A 666 -42.23 -23.28 -13.45
C GLU A 666 -41.51 -22.14 -12.71
N VAL A 667 -41.27 -21.02 -13.38
CA VAL A 667 -40.62 -19.82 -12.83
C VAL A 667 -41.60 -18.65 -12.89
N ARG A 668 -41.94 -18.08 -11.74
CA ARG A 668 -42.85 -16.94 -11.64
C ARG A 668 -42.15 -15.62 -11.95
N LYS A 669 -42.90 -14.65 -12.46
CA LYS A 669 -42.48 -13.26 -12.63
C LYS A 669 -41.96 -12.69 -11.31
N GLY A 670 -40.81 -12.04 -11.36
CA GLY A 670 -40.13 -11.47 -10.20
C GLY A 670 -39.15 -12.41 -9.49
N THR A 671 -39.08 -13.69 -9.90
CA THR A 671 -38.05 -14.63 -9.42
C THR A 671 -36.65 -14.16 -9.79
N TRP A 672 -35.74 -14.24 -8.83
CA TRP A 672 -34.33 -13.95 -9.06
C TRP A 672 -33.59 -15.22 -9.48
N LEU A 673 -33.15 -15.21 -10.74
CA LEU A 673 -32.32 -16.25 -11.34
C LEU A 673 -30.87 -15.81 -11.39
N LEU A 674 -29.98 -16.76 -11.08
CA LEU A 674 -28.54 -16.55 -11.15
C LEU A 674 -27.90 -17.66 -11.99
N ALA A 675 -27.16 -17.26 -13.01
CA ALA A 675 -26.37 -18.14 -13.86
C ALA A 675 -24.88 -17.98 -13.53
N VAL A 676 -24.18 -19.09 -13.35
CA VAL A 676 -22.77 -19.10 -12.98
C VAL A 676 -21.99 -20.12 -13.82
N ARG A 677 -20.70 -19.86 -14.00
CA ARG A 677 -19.74 -20.83 -14.54
C ARG A 677 -18.82 -21.31 -13.43
N VAL A 678 -18.73 -22.62 -13.24
CA VAL A 678 -17.87 -23.25 -12.24
C VAL A 678 -16.51 -23.55 -12.89
N LEU A 679 -15.48 -22.82 -12.48
CA LEU A 679 -14.11 -22.96 -12.99
C LEU A 679 -13.32 -24.05 -12.25
N SER A 680 -13.64 -24.30 -10.98
CA SER A 680 -12.97 -25.32 -10.15
C SER A 680 -13.48 -26.72 -10.46
N ASP A 681 -12.56 -27.66 -10.73
CA ASP A 681 -12.87 -29.08 -10.92
C ASP A 681 -13.55 -29.66 -9.67
N GLU A 682 -13.02 -29.34 -8.47
CA GLU A 682 -13.56 -29.82 -7.19
C GLU A 682 -15.00 -29.36 -6.97
N LEU A 683 -15.28 -28.08 -7.20
CA LEU A 683 -16.64 -27.55 -7.04
C LEU A 683 -17.58 -28.11 -8.12
N TRP A 684 -17.08 -28.34 -9.32
CA TRP A 684 -17.87 -28.93 -10.39
C TRP A 684 -18.26 -30.37 -10.09
N GLU A 685 -17.34 -31.18 -9.54
CA GLU A 685 -17.68 -32.53 -9.06
C GLU A 685 -18.70 -32.51 -7.93
N ARG A 686 -18.62 -31.54 -7.02
CA ARG A 686 -19.61 -31.36 -5.94
C ARG A 686 -20.99 -30.93 -6.45
N VAL A 687 -21.05 -30.14 -7.53
CA VAL A 687 -22.31 -29.87 -8.23
C VAL A 687 -22.82 -31.14 -8.91
N LYS A 688 -21.95 -31.90 -9.61
CA LYS A 688 -22.34 -33.13 -10.32
C LYS A 688 -22.84 -34.23 -9.39
N SER A 689 -22.17 -34.46 -8.26
CA SER A 689 -22.57 -35.41 -7.22
C SER A 689 -23.83 -35.00 -6.45
N GLY A 690 -24.18 -33.70 -6.45
CA GLY A 690 -25.33 -33.19 -5.72
C GLY A 690 -25.02 -32.76 -4.28
N ASP A 691 -23.75 -32.63 -3.91
CA ASP A 691 -23.34 -32.04 -2.63
C ASP A 691 -23.63 -30.53 -2.55
N LEU A 692 -23.59 -29.85 -3.70
CA LEU A 692 -24.03 -28.47 -3.84
C LEU A 692 -25.35 -28.46 -4.60
N THR A 693 -26.41 -28.04 -3.92
CA THR A 693 -27.79 -28.20 -4.41
C THR A 693 -28.49 -26.89 -4.71
N GLY A 694 -27.94 -25.72 -4.39
CA GLY A 694 -28.64 -24.45 -4.63
C GLY A 694 -27.83 -23.22 -4.29
N PHE A 695 -28.39 -22.07 -4.67
CA PHE A 695 -27.95 -20.78 -4.16
C PHE A 695 -28.72 -20.45 -2.88
N SER A 696 -28.15 -19.56 -2.08
CA SER A 696 -28.78 -19.00 -0.90
C SER A 696 -28.32 -17.57 -0.76
N ILE A 697 -29.17 -16.70 -0.23
CA ILE A 697 -28.82 -15.32 0.06
C ILE A 697 -28.01 -15.25 1.36
N GLY A 698 -26.86 -14.59 1.31
CA GLY A 698 -26.00 -14.36 2.47
C GLY A 698 -26.08 -12.91 2.89
N GLY A 699 -26.57 -12.64 4.10
CA GLY A 699 -26.71 -11.28 4.62
C GLY A 699 -27.48 -11.22 5.93
N SER A 700 -27.60 -10.02 6.49
CA SER A 700 -28.36 -9.76 7.72
C SER A 700 -29.66 -9.04 7.39
N ALA A 701 -30.79 -9.57 7.84
CA ALA A 701 -32.10 -8.94 7.75
C ALA A 701 -32.68 -8.73 9.17
N ARG A 702 -33.57 -7.76 9.34
CA ARG A 702 -34.38 -7.60 10.56
C ARG A 702 -35.78 -8.13 10.26
N ARG A 703 -36.23 -9.17 10.99
CA ARG A 703 -37.61 -9.63 10.89
C ARG A 703 -38.54 -8.58 11.51
N GLY A 704 -39.47 -8.07 10.71
CA GLY A 704 -40.62 -7.31 11.20
C GLY A 704 -41.67 -8.25 11.79
N PRO A 705 -42.58 -7.75 12.65
CA PRO A 705 -43.70 -8.52 13.19
C PRO A 705 -44.69 -8.98 12.11
#